data_AF-A0A958BE72-F1
#
_entry.id   AF-A0A958BE72-F1
#
_cell.length_a   1.000
_cell.length_b   1.000
_cell.length_c   1.000
_cell.angle_alpha   90.00
_cell.angle_beta   90.00
_cell.angle_gamma   90.00
#
_symmetry.space_group_name_H-M   'P 1'
#
loop_
_entity.id
_entity.type
_entity.pdbx_description
1 polymer ?
#
loop_
_entity_poly.entity_id
_entity_poly.type
_entity_poly.pdbx_seq_one_letter_code
_entity_poly.pdbx_strand_id
1 'polypeptide(L)'
;MDTPRPSSQRALVLLALAAAGLILAWSLYGGSGAEAPLAASELRRADGSGLAAQLGGPATAVVGADGLAIVGLGNRLVALDLEAEGGPAVVAESLPLPAPVRDLLIEGGRVHAALGTAGLRSFALPRPGSRDMPELAGAPSDWWTGGLAARGDLLLAADGQAGLAVWRRDPDGAWQALARIDSPGDARAVAWVDDLAYLADGGTGLRIIDLSQPGAPRFVAAIDTPGMASDVAVAGGLAFVADGGAGLQVIDVADPSAPRRLASLPALDSVESLALAGDRVYLADRQGGLALIDVGDPAAPATLARFEAVGAAVDVAVDDPTGGAAEGSRLLLADAGGYQGGGSLAAIDTVQAHVWGVEGQAPRAAGFAGLRLIDVSRPTAPLETAVFRSPSFVESLAVEDGMAYLADGYAGLVLADLRRPEAPRLLAGLATEGAAHDVILDGDRAWVAAGAAGVLAVDRSRAPELRPLGTADTPGEALGLALRGDWLYVADGDAGLSVVDVSRPAAPRLVDSVDTPGYAWDLTLDPRADRLYVADRVGGLRVMSLADPAAPVELASLESVAVALDLALDGDLGYVASGPAGLSVIDLSDPLAPRRIAGLATVGAVHGVRLAGDLAYLAAGDQGLRVVDLRDPRAPRELDAFPLPGVSERLALRSGFALVAGEHGGLLSLRLAPSEPVKALLPWLGDRSSLR
;
A
#
# COMPACT_ATOMS: atom_id res chain seq x y z
N MET A 1 42.37 49.24 -49.84
CA MET A 1 43.65 48.83 -49.26
C MET A 1 43.33 48.02 -48.02
N ASP A 2 43.28 46.70 -47.98
CA ASP A 2 43.50 45.65 -48.98
C ASP A 2 42.53 44.50 -48.64
N THR A 3 42.07 43.80 -49.67
CA THR A 3 41.56 42.43 -49.54
C THR A 3 42.55 41.53 -50.29
N PRO A 4 42.74 40.28 -49.84
CA PRO A 4 42.03 39.21 -50.53
C PRO A 4 41.54 38.06 -49.62
N ARG A 5 40.23 37.75 -49.74
CA ARG A 5 39.57 36.49 -50.16
C ARG A 5 40.06 35.08 -49.71
N PRO A 6 39.17 34.06 -49.79
CA PRO A 6 38.83 33.13 -48.70
C PRO A 6 39.31 31.68 -48.91
N SER A 7 39.16 30.83 -47.89
CA SER A 7 39.05 29.38 -48.08
C SER A 7 38.06 28.74 -47.09
N SER A 8 36.83 28.63 -47.57
CA SER A 8 35.88 27.54 -47.38
C SER A 8 36.37 26.31 -46.60
N GLN A 9 35.79 26.09 -45.42
CA GLN A 9 35.09 24.84 -45.07
C GLN A 9 34.31 25.02 -43.75
N ARG A 10 33.06 24.54 -43.73
CA ARG A 10 32.12 24.42 -42.60
C ARG A 10 31.19 25.62 -42.33
N ALA A 11 30.44 26.00 -43.35
CA ALA A 11 29.01 26.25 -43.18
C ALA A 11 28.30 24.89 -43.19
N LEU A 12 28.02 24.33 -42.01
CA LEU A 12 26.95 23.35 -41.77
C LEU A 12 26.92 23.09 -40.26
N VAL A 13 25.70 23.02 -39.71
CA VAL A 13 25.33 22.81 -38.30
C VAL A 13 25.25 24.11 -37.47
N LEU A 14 24.30 24.97 -37.85
CA LEU A 14 23.59 25.88 -36.93
C LEU A 14 22.25 25.24 -36.48
N LEU A 15 22.24 23.91 -36.34
CA LEU A 15 21.08 23.14 -35.91
C LEU A 15 21.55 21.79 -35.35
N ALA A 16 22.07 21.80 -34.12
CA ALA A 16 22.12 20.66 -33.20
C ALA A 16 22.80 21.08 -31.90
N LEU A 17 22.33 20.51 -30.79
CA LEU A 17 22.88 20.57 -29.43
C LEU A 17 22.37 21.70 -28.54
N ALA A 18 21.05 21.68 -28.33
CA ALA A 18 20.57 21.54 -26.96
C ALA A 18 21.09 20.21 -26.38
N ALA A 19 22.26 20.24 -25.74
CA ALA A 19 22.76 19.18 -24.87
C ALA A 19 23.98 19.73 -24.09
N ALA A 20 23.99 19.46 -22.79
CA ALA A 20 25.05 19.73 -21.79
C ALA A 20 25.19 21.18 -21.32
N GLY A 21 24.78 21.41 -20.06
CA GLY A 21 24.65 22.72 -19.45
C GLY A 21 25.91 23.28 -18.80
N LEU A 22 25.77 24.51 -18.31
CA LEU A 22 26.50 25.04 -17.16
C LEU A 22 25.77 26.28 -16.63
N ILE A 23 25.48 26.28 -15.33
CA ILE A 23 24.94 27.41 -14.56
C ILE A 23 26.06 28.45 -14.38
N LEU A 24 25.73 29.73 -14.57
CA LEU A 24 26.44 30.86 -13.96
C LEU A 24 25.40 31.77 -13.31
N ALA A 25 25.53 31.94 -12.01
CA ALA A 25 24.58 32.62 -11.13
C ALA A 25 24.92 34.11 -10.89
N TRP A 26 23.88 34.83 -10.46
CA TRP A 26 23.86 35.93 -9.47
C TRP A 26 24.23 37.38 -9.87
N SER A 27 23.30 38.31 -9.61
CA SER A 27 23.54 39.59 -8.88
C SER A 27 22.29 40.49 -8.87
N LEU A 28 21.92 40.95 -7.66
CA LEU A 28 21.10 42.12 -7.27
C LEU A 28 19.83 41.79 -6.48
N TYR A 29 19.98 41.50 -5.18
CA TYR A 29 19.47 42.34 -4.09
C TYR A 29 19.98 41.78 -2.76
N GLY A 30 20.65 42.63 -1.97
CA GLY A 30 21.18 42.27 -0.66
C GLY A 30 20.26 42.67 0.48
N GLY A 31 20.25 41.84 1.52
CA GLY A 31 20.33 42.29 2.90
C GLY A 31 19.05 42.38 3.72
N SER A 32 18.59 41.25 4.26
CA SER A 32 18.32 41.09 5.71
C SER A 32 17.94 39.64 6.05
N GLY A 33 18.80 38.96 6.79
CA GLY A 33 18.43 37.97 7.81
C GLY A 33 17.58 36.74 7.47
N ALA A 34 17.34 36.38 6.21
CA ALA A 34 16.75 35.08 5.87
C ALA A 34 17.85 34.01 5.92
N GLU A 35 17.76 33.07 6.86
CA GLU A 35 18.41 31.77 6.70
C GLU A 35 17.98 31.21 5.35
N ALA A 36 18.95 30.80 4.53
CA ALA A 36 18.65 30.24 3.23
C ALA A 36 17.79 28.98 3.43
N PRO A 37 16.75 28.75 2.62
CA PRO A 37 15.96 27.52 2.72
C PRO A 37 16.90 26.34 2.55
N LEU A 38 16.91 25.45 3.57
CA LEU A 38 17.62 24.18 3.52
C LEU A 38 17.21 23.47 2.23
N ALA A 39 18.17 23.25 1.33
CA ALA A 39 17.89 22.54 0.09
C ALA A 39 17.40 21.12 0.43
N ALA A 40 16.46 20.60 -0.36
CA ALA A 40 15.94 19.22 -0.27
C ALA A 40 17.02 18.12 -0.24
N SER A 41 18.29 18.49 -0.46
CA SER A 41 19.49 17.67 -0.37
C SER A 41 19.94 17.28 1.05
N GLU A 42 19.35 17.82 2.13
CA GLU A 42 19.86 17.61 3.50
C GLU A 42 19.17 16.51 4.33
N LEU A 43 18.10 15.89 3.83
CA LEU A 43 17.44 14.75 4.50
C LEU A 43 18.17 13.43 4.20
N ARG A 44 18.71 12.77 5.25
CA ARG A 44 19.35 11.44 5.12
C ARG A 44 18.38 10.34 5.55
N ARG A 45 18.16 9.35 4.68
CA ARG A 45 17.31 8.17 4.97
C ARG A 45 18.09 7.10 5.77
N ALA A 46 17.36 6.31 6.57
CA ALA A 46 17.85 5.09 7.26
C ALA A 46 17.13 3.83 6.72
N ASP A 47 17.77 2.66 6.87
CA ASP A 47 17.37 1.37 6.28
C ASP A 47 16.29 0.65 7.13
N GLY A 48 15.22 0.17 6.50
CA GLY A 48 14.00 -0.35 7.19
C GLY A 48 13.42 -1.64 6.62
N SER A 49 14.12 -2.31 5.69
CA SER A 49 13.60 -3.49 4.98
C SER A 49 13.35 -4.74 5.87
N GLY A 50 13.97 -4.80 7.06
CA GLY A 50 13.79 -5.91 8.00
C GLY A 50 12.52 -5.82 8.86
N LEU A 51 11.90 -4.64 8.94
CA LEU A 51 10.78 -4.37 9.85
C LEU A 51 9.41 -4.70 9.25
N ALA A 52 9.26 -4.49 7.95
CA ALA A 52 8.06 -4.85 7.18
C ALA A 52 7.69 -6.34 7.32
N ALA A 53 8.70 -7.22 7.35
CA ALA A 53 8.53 -8.66 7.52
C ALA A 53 8.11 -9.08 8.95
N GLN A 54 8.29 -8.20 9.96
CA GLN A 54 7.96 -8.48 11.36
C GLN A 54 6.55 -8.03 11.73
N LEU A 55 6.03 -6.98 11.07
CA LEU A 55 4.81 -6.28 11.48
C LEU A 55 3.51 -6.98 11.02
N GLY A 56 3.40 -7.44 9.77
CA GLY A 56 2.26 -8.25 9.30
C GLY A 56 0.87 -7.58 9.36
N GLY A 57 0.60 -6.60 8.50
CA GLY A 57 -0.71 -5.94 8.29
C GLY A 57 -0.60 -4.45 7.92
N PRO A 58 -1.67 -3.78 7.43
CA PRO A 58 -1.68 -2.35 7.15
C PRO A 58 -1.63 -1.53 8.45
N ALA A 59 -0.78 -0.51 8.50
CA ALA A 59 -0.68 0.38 9.64
C ALA A 59 -1.77 1.45 9.55
N THR A 60 -2.64 1.48 10.56
CA THR A 60 -3.81 2.38 10.59
C THR A 60 -3.66 3.54 11.57
N ALA A 61 -2.68 3.45 12.49
CA ALA A 61 -2.31 4.51 13.42
C ALA A 61 -0.86 4.30 13.88
N VAL A 62 -0.16 5.38 14.21
CA VAL A 62 1.21 5.34 14.74
C VAL A 62 1.45 6.44 15.75
N VAL A 63 2.13 6.11 16.84
CA VAL A 63 2.60 7.09 17.82
C VAL A 63 4.02 6.74 18.26
N GLY A 64 4.83 7.75 18.57
CA GLY A 64 6.22 7.57 19.00
C GLY A 64 6.54 8.37 20.25
N ALA A 65 7.36 7.81 21.13
CA ALA A 65 7.93 8.50 22.27
C ALA A 65 9.24 7.84 22.71
N ASP A 66 10.28 8.64 22.94
CA ASP A 66 11.59 8.23 23.48
C ASP A 66 12.23 7.06 22.73
N GLY A 67 12.14 7.04 21.40
CA GLY A 67 12.69 5.97 20.58
C GLY A 67 11.89 4.66 20.59
N LEU A 68 10.69 4.67 21.16
CA LEU A 68 9.71 3.61 21.04
C LEU A 68 8.58 4.07 20.11
N ALA A 69 8.24 3.28 19.09
CA ALA A 69 7.03 3.48 18.30
C ALA A 69 5.98 2.42 18.64
N ILE A 70 4.72 2.82 18.71
CA ILE A 70 3.58 1.93 18.82
C ILE A 70 2.75 2.07 17.55
N VAL A 71 2.45 0.94 16.93
CA VAL A 71 1.76 0.87 15.63
C VAL A 71 0.48 0.07 15.79
N GLY A 72 -0.62 0.63 15.31
CA GLY A 72 -1.89 -0.08 15.15
C GLY A 72 -1.90 -0.82 13.83
N LEU A 73 -1.96 -2.16 13.89
CA LEU A 73 -2.01 -3.02 12.71
C LEU A 73 -3.33 -3.76 12.69
N GLY A 74 -4.33 -3.20 11.99
CA GLY A 74 -5.69 -3.70 12.05
C GLY A 74 -6.14 -3.86 13.51
N ASN A 75 -6.34 -5.11 13.94
CA ASN A 75 -6.85 -5.44 15.28
C ASN A 75 -5.75 -5.77 16.29
N ARG A 76 -4.55 -5.19 16.21
CA ARG A 76 -3.51 -5.36 17.25
C ARG A 76 -2.58 -4.16 17.35
N LEU A 77 -1.88 -4.05 18.47
CA LEU A 77 -0.77 -3.11 18.67
C LEU A 77 0.55 -3.84 18.55
N VAL A 78 1.52 -3.20 17.92
CA VAL A 78 2.92 -3.63 17.88
C VAL A 78 3.82 -2.52 18.35
N ALA A 79 4.70 -2.83 19.29
CA ALA A 79 5.72 -1.93 19.78
C ALA A 79 7.06 -2.20 19.11
N LEU A 80 7.72 -1.11 18.74
CA LEU A 80 8.95 -1.08 17.98
C LEU A 80 10.00 -0.27 18.74
N ASP A 81 11.13 -0.90 19.01
CA ASP A 81 12.33 -0.19 19.43
C ASP A 81 12.99 0.41 18.18
N LEU A 82 13.02 1.73 18.08
CA LEU A 82 13.59 2.48 16.97
C LEU A 82 15.13 2.62 17.08
N GLU A 83 15.70 2.18 18.19
CA GLU A 83 17.12 2.33 18.52
C GLU A 83 17.88 0.99 18.51
N ALA A 84 17.20 -0.12 18.25
CA ALA A 84 17.77 -1.45 18.25
C ALA A 84 19.00 -1.59 17.32
N GLU A 85 19.99 -2.38 17.75
CA GLU A 85 21.20 -2.66 16.97
C GLU A 85 20.83 -3.36 15.65
N GLY A 86 21.00 -2.67 14.53
CA GLY A 86 20.64 -3.18 13.19
C GLY A 86 19.41 -2.53 12.56
N GLY A 87 18.79 -1.55 13.24
CA GLY A 87 17.60 -0.83 12.77
C GLY A 87 16.39 -1.12 13.65
N PRO A 88 15.24 -0.48 13.39
CA PRO A 88 14.03 -0.69 14.19
C PRO A 88 13.67 -2.17 14.33
N ALA A 89 13.17 -2.60 15.48
CA ALA A 89 12.81 -4.00 15.75
C ALA A 89 11.54 -4.15 16.61
N VAL A 90 10.74 -5.19 16.35
CA VAL A 90 9.58 -5.52 17.20
C VAL A 90 10.05 -5.99 18.58
N VAL A 91 9.54 -5.32 19.61
CA VAL A 91 9.86 -5.63 21.01
C VAL A 91 8.67 -6.18 21.79
N ALA A 92 7.44 -5.83 21.42
CA ALA A 92 6.25 -6.37 22.05
C ALA A 92 5.00 -6.25 21.16
N GLU A 93 3.97 -7.02 21.49
CA GLU A 93 2.66 -6.96 20.82
C GLU A 93 1.51 -7.06 21.83
N SER A 94 0.34 -6.55 21.46
CA SER A 94 -0.90 -6.80 22.19
C SER A 94 -1.52 -8.14 21.78
N LEU A 95 -2.42 -8.65 22.63
CA LEU A 95 -3.39 -9.65 22.17
C LEU A 95 -4.30 -9.05 21.08
N PRO A 96 -4.95 -9.89 20.25
CA PRO A 96 -5.93 -9.43 19.28
C PRO A 96 -7.04 -8.61 19.94
N LEU A 97 -7.34 -7.47 19.33
CA LEU A 97 -8.34 -6.50 19.74
C LEU A 97 -9.68 -6.78 19.07
N PRO A 98 -10.80 -6.35 19.68
CA PRO A 98 -12.13 -6.62 19.15
C PRO A 98 -12.48 -5.83 17.87
N ALA A 99 -11.71 -4.78 17.55
CA ALA A 99 -11.92 -3.96 16.36
C ALA A 99 -10.61 -3.29 15.92
N PRO A 100 -10.55 -2.71 14.70
CA PRO A 100 -9.35 -2.08 14.20
C PRO A 100 -8.97 -0.82 14.98
N VAL A 101 -7.68 -0.62 15.18
CA VAL A 101 -7.09 0.58 15.78
C VAL A 101 -7.26 1.77 14.83
N ARG A 102 -7.77 2.88 15.35
CA ARG A 102 -8.07 4.11 14.59
C ARG A 102 -7.21 5.28 14.97
N ASP A 103 -6.84 5.36 16.24
CA ASP A 103 -5.92 6.37 16.75
C ASP A 103 -5.16 5.83 17.95
N LEU A 104 -3.98 6.40 18.20
CA LEU A 104 -3.08 6.04 19.28
C LEU A 104 -2.52 7.25 20.00
N LEU A 105 -2.44 7.13 21.33
CA LEU A 105 -1.84 8.15 22.19
C LEU A 105 -0.94 7.49 23.24
N ILE A 106 0.26 8.03 23.45
CA ILE A 106 1.11 7.67 24.59
C ILE A 106 0.96 8.74 25.68
N GLU A 107 0.55 8.34 26.89
CA GLU A 107 0.46 9.22 28.05
C GLU A 107 0.76 8.44 29.34
N GLY A 108 1.49 9.05 30.27
CA GLY A 108 1.64 8.50 31.63
C GLY A 108 2.22 7.09 31.70
N GLY A 109 3.07 6.70 30.72
CA GLY A 109 3.62 5.36 30.61
C GLY A 109 2.66 4.30 30.05
N ARG A 110 1.59 4.73 29.38
CA ARG A 110 0.54 3.90 28.79
C ARG A 110 0.36 4.22 27.32
N VAL A 111 -0.22 3.27 26.61
CA VAL A 111 -0.77 3.47 25.26
C VAL A 111 -2.28 3.46 25.37
N HIS A 112 -2.93 4.44 24.79
CA HIS A 112 -4.37 4.51 24.61
C HIS A 112 -4.69 4.28 23.14
N ALA A 113 -5.60 3.36 22.85
CA ALA A 113 -6.00 2.99 21.51
C ALA A 113 -7.51 3.20 21.33
N ALA A 114 -7.88 3.98 20.33
CA ALA A 114 -9.25 4.13 19.88
C ALA A 114 -9.57 3.02 18.88
N LEU A 115 -10.66 2.28 19.10
CA LEU A 115 -11.01 1.10 18.31
C LEU A 115 -12.33 1.30 17.54
N GLY A 116 -12.61 2.53 17.10
CA GLY A 116 -13.89 2.87 16.46
C GLY A 116 -15.06 2.53 17.37
N THR A 117 -15.97 1.68 16.90
CA THR A 117 -17.19 1.29 17.64
C THR A 117 -16.94 0.34 18.82
N ALA A 118 -15.70 -0.12 19.05
CA ALA A 118 -15.37 -0.89 20.24
C ALA A 118 -14.87 0.00 21.40
N GLY A 119 -14.89 1.32 21.21
CA GLY A 119 -14.47 2.32 22.19
C GLY A 119 -12.97 2.35 22.40
N LEU A 120 -12.56 2.67 23.63
CA LEU A 120 -11.18 2.89 24.02
C LEU A 120 -10.59 1.66 24.73
N ARG A 121 -9.31 1.38 24.48
CA ARG A 121 -8.49 0.44 25.27
C ARG A 121 -7.18 1.09 25.71
N SER A 122 -6.70 0.76 26.89
CA SER A 122 -5.45 1.26 27.45
C SER A 122 -4.52 0.10 27.77
N PHE A 123 -3.26 0.21 27.40
CA PHE A 123 -2.23 -0.82 27.54
C PHE A 123 -1.03 -0.27 28.31
N ALA A 124 -0.32 -1.14 29.01
CA ALA A 124 0.98 -0.78 29.54
C ALA A 124 1.99 -0.63 28.38
N LEU A 125 2.89 0.34 28.48
CA LEU A 125 4.08 0.32 27.63
C LEU A 125 4.91 -0.94 27.94
N PRO A 126 5.54 -1.55 26.92
CA PRO A 126 6.37 -2.72 27.09
C PRO A 126 7.57 -2.40 27.99
N ARG A 127 7.88 -3.32 28.91
CA ARG A 127 9.07 -3.22 29.75
C ARG A 127 10.25 -3.88 29.04
N PRO A 128 11.51 -3.47 29.31
CA PRO A 128 12.68 -4.15 28.76
C PRO A 128 12.64 -5.67 29.00
N GLY A 129 12.67 -6.45 27.92
CA GLY A 129 12.62 -7.92 27.94
C GLY A 129 11.22 -8.55 28.03
N SER A 130 10.15 -7.76 28.16
CA SER A 130 8.77 -8.22 27.98
C SER A 130 8.40 -8.18 26.50
N ARG A 131 7.61 -9.17 26.05
CA ARG A 131 7.13 -9.28 24.66
C ARG A 131 5.63 -8.99 24.53
N ASP A 132 5.01 -8.54 25.61
CA ASP A 132 3.56 -8.36 25.75
C ASP A 132 3.21 -6.92 26.12
N MET A 133 2.09 -6.46 25.57
CA MET A 133 1.45 -5.20 25.96
C MET A 133 0.12 -5.51 26.66
N PRO A 134 0.12 -5.73 28.00
CA PRO A 134 -1.08 -6.12 28.70
C PRO A 134 -2.10 -4.98 28.72
N GLU A 135 -3.36 -5.31 28.44
CA GLU A 135 -4.49 -4.39 28.61
C GLU A 135 -4.66 -4.05 30.09
N LEU A 136 -4.82 -2.77 30.38
CA LEU A 136 -4.98 -2.22 31.72
C LEU A 136 -6.42 -1.82 32.01
N ALA A 137 -7.10 -1.25 31.02
CA ALA A 137 -8.48 -0.77 31.15
C ALA A 137 -9.12 -0.55 29.78
N GLY A 138 -10.44 -0.66 29.71
CA GLY A 138 -11.24 -0.28 28.55
C GLY A 138 -12.37 0.66 28.95
N ALA A 139 -12.79 1.51 28.01
CA ALA A 139 -14.02 2.28 28.11
C ALA A 139 -14.86 1.99 26.85
N PRO A 140 -16.03 1.33 26.99
CA PRO A 140 -16.90 1.09 25.86
C PRO A 140 -17.48 2.43 25.37
N SER A 141 -17.65 2.54 24.05
CA SER A 141 -18.40 3.61 23.41
C SER A 141 -19.38 2.96 22.44
N ASP A 142 -20.62 3.44 22.43
CA ASP A 142 -21.62 3.05 21.42
C ASP A 142 -21.39 3.77 20.08
N TRP A 143 -20.40 4.68 20.05
CA TRP A 143 -20.12 5.58 18.95
C TRP A 143 -18.74 5.28 18.36
N TRP A 144 -18.49 5.78 17.16
CA TRP A 144 -17.19 5.66 16.55
C TRP A 144 -16.18 6.54 17.29
N THR A 145 -15.25 5.94 18.02
CA THR A 145 -14.17 6.66 18.71
C THR A 145 -12.97 6.81 17.78
N GLY A 146 -12.59 8.06 17.51
CA GLY A 146 -11.41 8.47 16.77
C GLY A 146 -10.36 9.05 17.71
N GLY A 147 -9.97 10.31 17.47
CA GLY A 147 -8.81 10.92 18.09
C GLY A 147 -8.86 11.07 19.61
N LEU A 148 -7.69 10.96 20.23
CA LEU A 148 -7.51 10.91 21.68
C LEU A 148 -6.60 12.03 22.21
N ALA A 149 -6.91 12.55 23.39
CA ALA A 149 -5.99 13.37 24.17
C ALA A 149 -6.07 13.00 25.65
N ALA A 150 -4.97 13.02 26.39
CA ALA A 150 -4.98 12.64 27.80
C ALA A 150 -4.02 13.51 28.62
N ARG A 151 -4.36 13.67 29.90
CA ARG A 151 -3.53 14.36 30.88
C ARG A 151 -3.84 13.82 32.28
N GLY A 152 -2.90 13.07 32.85
CA GLY A 152 -3.00 12.56 34.21
C GLY A 152 -4.10 11.51 34.36
N ASP A 153 -5.18 11.85 35.07
CA ASP A 153 -6.35 10.98 35.28
C ASP A 153 -7.48 11.28 34.30
N LEU A 154 -7.30 12.21 33.36
CA LEU A 154 -8.32 12.59 32.38
C LEU A 154 -7.95 12.14 30.97
N LEU A 155 -8.96 11.70 30.23
CA LEU A 155 -8.86 11.35 28.83
C LEU A 155 -10.05 11.91 28.06
N LEU A 156 -9.76 12.45 26.89
CA LEU A 156 -10.67 13.00 25.92
C LEU A 156 -10.73 12.06 24.73
N ALA A 157 -11.92 11.84 24.20
CA ALA A 157 -12.14 11.04 23.01
C ALA A 157 -13.13 11.75 22.09
N ALA A 158 -12.75 11.89 20.81
CA ALA A 158 -13.64 12.29 19.74
C ALA A 158 -14.54 11.09 19.37
N ASP A 159 -15.81 11.14 19.76
CA ASP A 159 -16.77 10.03 19.66
C ASP A 159 -17.73 10.20 18.47
N GLY A 160 -17.21 10.69 17.33
CA GLY A 160 -17.97 10.87 16.10
C GLY A 160 -19.21 11.76 16.31
N GLN A 161 -20.40 11.25 15.98
CA GLN A 161 -21.67 11.97 16.10
C GLN A 161 -22.07 12.34 17.54
N ALA A 162 -21.43 11.75 18.55
CA ALA A 162 -21.70 12.06 19.95
C ALA A 162 -20.75 13.10 20.53
N GLY A 163 -19.95 13.76 19.69
CA GLY A 163 -19.08 14.88 20.06
C GLY A 163 -17.88 14.48 20.89
N LEU A 164 -17.60 15.25 21.94
CA LEU A 164 -16.42 15.05 22.80
C LEU A 164 -16.83 14.33 24.09
N ALA A 165 -16.25 13.16 24.34
CA ALA A 165 -16.36 12.44 25.60
C ALA A 165 -15.17 12.74 26.52
N VAL A 166 -15.46 12.93 27.81
CA VAL A 166 -14.48 13.14 28.87
C VAL A 166 -14.57 11.97 29.84
N TRP A 167 -13.44 11.30 30.05
CA TRP A 167 -13.29 10.17 30.95
C TRP A 167 -12.36 10.53 32.10
N ARG A 168 -12.64 9.97 33.28
CA ARG A 168 -11.75 10.04 34.44
C ARG A 168 -11.34 8.65 34.87
N ARG A 169 -10.05 8.45 35.11
CA ARG A 169 -9.50 7.23 35.64
C ARG A 169 -9.70 7.18 37.16
N ASP A 170 -10.33 6.13 37.66
CA ASP A 170 -10.45 5.90 39.09
C ASP A 170 -9.12 5.38 39.69
N PRO A 171 -9.00 5.31 41.03
CA PRO A 171 -7.79 4.80 41.69
C PRO A 171 -7.46 3.34 41.37
N ASP A 172 -8.46 2.54 40.96
CA ASP A 172 -8.30 1.14 40.55
C ASP A 172 -7.83 1.03 39.09
N GLY A 173 -7.79 2.16 38.37
CA GLY A 173 -7.26 2.28 37.02
C GLY A 173 -8.32 2.17 35.92
N ALA A 174 -9.59 2.02 36.26
CA ALA A 174 -10.69 1.93 35.30
C ALA A 174 -11.18 3.31 34.85
N TRP A 175 -11.64 3.39 33.61
CA TRP A 175 -12.16 4.62 33.03
C TRP A 175 -13.66 4.78 33.33
N GLN A 176 -14.01 5.91 33.93
CA GLN A 176 -15.37 6.30 34.25
C GLN A 176 -15.77 7.50 33.38
N ALA A 177 -16.96 7.44 32.75
CA ALA A 177 -17.48 8.57 32.00
C ALA A 177 -17.71 9.74 32.95
N LEU A 178 -17.05 10.87 32.69
CA LEU A 178 -17.12 12.08 33.51
C LEU A 178 -18.11 13.08 32.93
N ALA A 179 -18.01 13.35 31.63
CA ALA A 179 -18.89 14.26 30.91
C ALA A 179 -18.90 13.96 29.41
N ARG A 180 -19.87 14.53 28.71
CA ARG A 180 -19.95 14.56 27.25
C ARG A 180 -20.46 15.93 26.83
N ILE A 181 -19.97 16.43 25.70
CA ILE A 181 -20.54 17.60 25.04
C ILE A 181 -20.82 17.25 23.58
N ASP A 182 -22.10 17.38 23.21
CA ASP A 182 -22.55 17.09 21.86
C ASP A 182 -21.96 18.11 20.87
N SER A 183 -21.61 17.64 19.69
CA SER A 183 -21.24 18.45 18.56
C SER A 183 -22.20 18.16 17.39
N PRO A 184 -22.48 19.14 16.51
CA PRO A 184 -23.32 18.95 15.34
C PRO A 184 -22.61 18.24 14.18
N GLY A 185 -21.28 18.14 14.23
CA GLY A 185 -20.47 17.44 13.24
C GLY A 185 -20.14 16.01 13.62
N ASP A 186 -19.12 15.48 12.94
CA ASP A 186 -18.56 14.16 13.17
C ASP A 186 -17.18 14.34 13.80
N ALA A 187 -17.11 14.25 15.12
CA ALA A 187 -15.89 14.48 15.87
C ALA A 187 -14.82 13.43 15.51
N ARG A 188 -13.73 13.88 14.86
CA ARG A 188 -12.67 13.01 14.36
C ARG A 188 -11.41 13.01 15.19
N ALA A 189 -10.99 14.18 15.68
CA ALA A 189 -9.78 14.32 16.49
C ALA A 189 -9.89 15.43 17.52
N VAL A 190 -9.06 15.37 18.55
CA VAL A 190 -9.02 16.37 19.62
C VAL A 190 -7.59 16.70 20.02
N ALA A 191 -7.25 17.98 20.00
CA ALA A 191 -6.06 18.51 20.66
C ALA A 191 -6.44 19.17 21.99
N TRP A 192 -5.59 19.02 23.01
CA TRP A 192 -5.84 19.59 24.34
C TRP A 192 -4.67 20.45 24.83
N VAL A 193 -4.87 21.77 24.83
CA VAL A 193 -3.90 22.76 25.29
C VAL A 193 -4.48 23.54 26.46
N ASP A 194 -3.74 23.62 27.56
CA ASP A 194 -4.20 24.23 28.81
C ASP A 194 -5.57 23.69 29.25
N ASP A 195 -6.57 24.56 29.39
CA ASP A 195 -7.95 24.24 29.76
C ASP A 195 -8.87 24.17 28.53
N LEU A 196 -8.34 24.08 27.31
CA LEU A 196 -9.13 24.10 26.07
C LEU A 196 -8.93 22.83 25.25
N ALA A 197 -10.04 22.21 24.88
CA ALA A 197 -10.08 21.19 23.84
C ALA A 197 -10.44 21.82 22.49
N TYR A 198 -9.69 21.44 21.48
CA TYR A 198 -9.85 21.82 20.09
C TYR A 198 -10.28 20.58 19.33
N LEU A 199 -11.53 20.56 18.89
CA LEU A 199 -12.17 19.41 18.27
C LEU A 199 -12.25 19.62 16.75
N ALA A 200 -11.62 18.73 15.99
CA ALA A 200 -11.87 18.59 14.56
C ALA A 200 -13.23 17.92 14.38
N ASP A 201 -14.27 18.69 14.06
CA ASP A 201 -15.67 18.27 14.06
C ASP A 201 -16.22 18.04 12.65
N GLY A 202 -15.41 17.37 11.82
CA GLY A 202 -15.76 17.00 10.46
C GLY A 202 -16.19 18.19 9.62
N GLY A 203 -17.35 18.09 8.97
CA GLY A 203 -17.85 19.10 8.03
C GLY A 203 -18.35 20.38 8.68
N THR A 204 -18.14 20.57 9.99
CA THR A 204 -18.43 21.82 10.70
C THR A 204 -17.17 22.59 11.10
N GLY A 205 -16.00 22.03 10.79
CA GLY A 205 -14.70 22.63 11.03
C GLY A 205 -14.17 22.46 12.45
N LEU A 206 -13.60 23.52 13.00
CA LEU A 206 -12.94 23.50 14.30
C LEU A 206 -13.86 24.03 15.39
N ARG A 207 -14.00 23.28 16.50
CA ARG A 207 -14.70 23.74 17.71
C ARG A 207 -13.74 23.87 18.88
N ILE A 208 -13.96 24.89 19.69
CA ILE A 208 -13.18 25.18 20.90
C ILE A 208 -14.08 24.98 22.11
N ILE A 209 -13.63 24.16 23.06
CA ILE A 209 -14.38 23.73 24.23
C ILE A 209 -13.54 24.02 25.48
N ASP A 210 -14.13 24.72 26.44
CA ASP A 210 -13.58 24.98 27.77
C ASP A 210 -13.74 23.74 28.67
N LEU A 211 -12.60 23.29 29.18
CA LEU A 211 -12.38 22.16 30.07
C LEU A 211 -11.78 22.58 31.42
N SER A 212 -11.83 23.86 31.79
CA SER A 212 -11.49 24.35 33.14
C SER A 212 -12.29 23.63 34.24
N GLN A 213 -13.48 23.14 33.87
CA GLN A 213 -14.27 22.20 34.66
C GLN A 213 -14.57 20.95 33.82
N PRO A 214 -13.73 19.89 33.90
CA PRO A 214 -13.87 18.70 33.03
C PRO A 214 -15.20 17.93 33.21
N GLY A 215 -15.87 18.07 34.35
CA GLY A 215 -17.21 17.51 34.59
C GLY A 215 -18.36 18.34 34.01
N ALA A 216 -18.07 19.52 33.47
CA ALA A 216 -19.02 20.44 32.87
C ALA A 216 -18.37 21.19 31.69
N PRO A 217 -17.96 20.47 30.62
CA PRO A 217 -17.36 21.07 29.45
C PRO A 217 -18.29 22.12 28.83
N ARG A 218 -17.73 23.22 28.32
CA ARG A 218 -18.51 24.32 27.73
C ARG A 218 -18.03 24.67 26.34
N PHE A 219 -18.97 24.81 25.40
CA PHE A 219 -18.66 25.36 24.09
C PHE A 219 -18.22 26.83 24.20
N VAL A 220 -17.09 27.17 23.56
CA VAL A 220 -16.54 28.53 23.52
C VAL A 220 -16.83 29.18 22.19
N ALA A 221 -16.32 28.59 21.10
CA ALA A 221 -16.43 29.10 19.75
C ALA A 221 -16.32 27.97 18.72
N ALA A 222 -16.71 28.27 17.49
CA ALA A 222 -16.46 27.42 16.34
C ALA A 222 -16.06 28.28 15.15
N ILE A 223 -15.27 27.71 14.26
CA ILE A 223 -14.95 28.29 12.97
C ILE A 223 -15.12 27.22 11.89
N ASP A 224 -15.94 27.56 10.92
CA ASP A 224 -16.21 26.72 9.76
C ASP A 224 -14.95 26.64 8.88
N THR A 225 -14.56 25.42 8.52
CA THR A 225 -13.47 25.15 7.58
C THR A 225 -14.05 24.63 6.27
N PRO A 226 -13.43 24.90 5.10
CA PRO A 226 -14.08 24.62 3.82
C PRO A 226 -14.25 23.12 3.51
N GLY A 227 -13.50 22.25 4.19
CA GLY A 227 -13.48 20.82 3.95
C GLY A 227 -14.00 20.01 5.13
N MET A 228 -13.36 18.86 5.34
CA MET A 228 -13.69 17.93 6.40
C MET A 228 -12.55 17.96 7.42
N ALA A 229 -12.78 18.57 8.58
CA ALA A 229 -11.78 18.59 9.65
C ALA A 229 -11.56 17.16 10.17
N SER A 230 -10.43 16.56 9.81
CA SER A 230 -10.02 15.20 10.16
C SER A 230 -9.09 15.16 11.35
N ASP A 231 -8.17 16.12 11.44
CA ASP A 231 -7.19 16.19 12.52
C ASP A 231 -6.85 17.64 12.91
N VAL A 232 -6.34 17.85 14.12
CA VAL A 232 -5.99 19.16 14.66
C VAL A 232 -4.78 19.08 15.60
N ALA A 233 -3.84 20.01 15.43
CA ALA A 233 -2.78 20.29 16.40
C ALA A 233 -2.78 21.77 16.76
N VAL A 234 -2.40 22.07 18.00
CA VAL A 234 -2.41 23.44 18.53
C VAL A 234 -1.08 23.75 19.21
N ALA A 235 -0.45 24.85 18.81
CA ALA A 235 0.74 25.37 19.46
C ALA A 235 0.86 26.88 19.28
N GLY A 236 1.39 27.56 20.30
CA GLY A 236 1.72 28.99 20.20
C GLY A 236 0.52 29.91 19.90
N GLY A 237 -0.70 29.50 20.26
CA GLY A 237 -1.93 30.24 19.92
C GLY A 237 -2.41 30.03 18.48
N LEU A 238 -1.88 29.04 17.77
CA LEU A 238 -2.32 28.65 16.43
C LEU A 238 -2.90 27.24 16.46
N ALA A 239 -3.99 27.04 15.73
CA ALA A 239 -4.54 25.74 15.40
C ALA A 239 -4.28 25.41 13.94
N PHE A 240 -3.72 24.23 13.70
CA PHE A 240 -3.48 23.64 12.40
C PHE A 240 -4.51 22.54 12.20
N VAL A 241 -5.31 22.62 11.14
CA VAL A 241 -6.40 21.67 10.90
C VAL A 241 -6.17 20.98 9.56
N ALA A 242 -6.10 19.64 9.59
CA ALA A 242 -6.19 18.80 8.41
C ALA A 242 -7.65 18.80 7.97
N ASP A 243 -7.93 19.43 6.84
CA ASP A 243 -9.30 19.74 6.40
C ASP A 243 -9.69 18.93 5.15
N GLY A 244 -9.23 17.68 5.07
CA GLY A 244 -9.49 16.78 3.96
C GLY A 244 -9.05 17.39 2.62
N GLY A 245 -9.97 17.43 1.66
CA GLY A 245 -9.72 18.01 0.32
C GLY A 245 -9.57 19.53 0.28
N ALA A 246 -9.72 20.24 1.40
CA ALA A 246 -9.39 21.66 1.50
C ALA A 246 -7.92 21.89 1.96
N GLY A 247 -7.17 20.83 2.22
CA GLY A 247 -5.77 20.87 2.62
C GLY A 247 -5.57 21.32 4.07
N LEU A 248 -4.51 22.09 4.32
CA LEU A 248 -4.19 22.59 5.66
C LEU A 248 -4.84 23.95 5.91
N GLN A 249 -5.55 24.12 7.03
CA GLN A 249 -6.01 25.42 7.53
C GLN A 249 -5.15 25.86 8.71
N VAL A 250 -4.70 27.12 8.69
CA VAL A 250 -3.98 27.76 9.79
C VAL A 250 -4.90 28.80 10.42
N ILE A 251 -5.21 28.62 11.70
CA ILE A 251 -6.22 29.40 12.43
C ILE A 251 -5.57 30.03 13.66
N ASP A 252 -5.71 31.34 13.79
CA ASP A 252 -5.38 32.09 15.01
C ASP A 252 -6.43 31.77 16.08
N VAL A 253 -5.95 31.21 17.20
CA VAL A 253 -6.74 30.87 18.38
C VAL A 253 -6.15 31.50 19.65
N ALA A 254 -5.33 32.55 19.51
CA ALA A 254 -4.78 33.29 20.64
C ALA A 254 -5.89 33.91 21.51
N ASP A 255 -6.98 34.34 20.87
CA ASP A 255 -8.27 34.56 21.52
C ASP A 255 -9.22 33.40 21.15
N PRO A 256 -9.42 32.41 22.04
CA PRO A 256 -10.25 31.24 21.76
C PRO A 256 -11.74 31.58 21.59
N SER A 257 -12.18 32.77 22.01
CA SER A 257 -13.56 33.23 21.82
C SER A 257 -13.80 33.83 20.43
N ALA A 258 -12.74 34.17 19.70
CA ALA A 258 -12.79 34.81 18.40
C ALA A 258 -11.75 34.20 17.43
N PRO A 259 -11.83 32.88 17.14
CA PRO A 259 -10.89 32.22 16.24
C PRO A 259 -10.96 32.82 14.84
N ARG A 260 -9.80 32.98 14.19
CA ARG A 260 -9.71 33.57 12.85
C ARG A 260 -8.77 32.79 11.96
N ARG A 261 -9.28 32.31 10.82
CA ARG A 261 -8.41 31.70 9.80
C ARG A 261 -7.41 32.72 9.26
N LEU A 262 -6.13 32.40 9.35
CA LEU A 262 -5.01 33.20 8.85
C LEU A 262 -4.68 32.83 7.40
N ALA A 263 -4.58 31.53 7.14
CA ALA A 263 -4.18 31.00 5.83
C ALA A 263 -4.82 29.63 5.56
N SER A 264 -4.81 29.25 4.29
CA SER A 264 -5.19 27.93 3.79
C SER A 264 -4.19 27.49 2.74
N LEU A 265 -3.79 26.23 2.77
CA LEU A 265 -2.91 25.64 1.77
C LEU A 265 -3.68 24.53 1.02
N PRO A 266 -4.41 24.88 -0.07
CA PRO A 266 -5.37 24.00 -0.73
C PRO A 266 -4.76 23.01 -1.73
N ALA A 267 -3.44 23.01 -1.92
CA ALA A 267 -2.78 22.20 -2.93
C ALA A 267 -2.66 20.71 -2.54
N LEU A 268 -3.45 20.21 -1.59
CA LEU A 268 -3.35 18.86 -1.03
C LEU A 268 -4.67 18.13 -1.28
N ASP A 269 -4.58 16.87 -1.67
CA ASP A 269 -5.70 16.17 -2.31
C ASP A 269 -6.66 15.57 -1.26
N SER A 270 -6.12 14.99 -0.17
CA SER A 270 -6.91 14.50 0.98
C SER A 270 -6.08 14.39 2.26
N VAL A 271 -5.98 15.47 3.03
CA VAL A 271 -5.21 15.47 4.29
C VAL A 271 -6.00 14.82 5.42
N GLU A 272 -5.50 13.72 5.99
CA GLU A 272 -6.20 12.94 7.03
C GLU A 272 -5.63 13.15 8.43
N SER A 273 -4.31 13.31 8.54
CA SER A 273 -3.59 13.43 9.83
C SER A 273 -2.44 14.44 9.69
N LEU A 274 -2.09 15.07 10.81
CA LEU A 274 -0.97 16.00 10.87
C LEU A 274 -0.12 15.81 12.13
N ALA A 275 1.16 16.10 12.00
CA ALA A 275 2.07 16.19 13.14
C ALA A 275 2.81 17.53 13.10
N LEU A 276 2.86 18.20 14.23
CA LEU A 276 3.57 19.47 14.39
C LEU A 276 4.92 19.23 15.07
N ALA A 277 5.99 19.74 14.50
CA ALA A 277 7.29 19.82 15.16
C ALA A 277 7.93 21.17 14.89
N GLY A 278 7.95 22.04 15.90
CA GLY A 278 8.56 23.36 15.81
C GLY A 278 7.80 24.25 14.82
N ASP A 279 8.51 24.78 13.83
CA ASP A 279 7.97 25.61 12.74
C ASP A 279 7.52 24.79 11.52
N ARG A 280 7.35 23.46 11.68
CA ARG A 280 6.99 22.56 10.59
C ARG A 280 5.75 21.74 10.91
N VAL A 281 4.91 21.60 9.90
CA VAL A 281 3.78 20.66 9.90
C VAL A 281 4.05 19.56 8.88
N TYR A 282 3.92 18.32 9.32
CA TYR A 282 3.96 17.11 8.50
C TYR A 282 2.53 16.66 8.27
N LEU A 283 2.17 16.37 7.03
CA LEU A 283 0.81 16.04 6.64
C LEU A 283 0.77 14.67 5.98
N ALA A 284 -0.09 13.79 6.49
CA ALA A 284 -0.49 12.57 5.81
C ALA A 284 -1.59 12.92 4.80
N ASP A 285 -1.23 12.94 3.52
CA ASP A 285 -2.13 13.10 2.39
C ASP A 285 -2.43 11.72 1.80
N ARG A 286 -3.68 11.27 1.95
CA ARG A 286 -4.14 9.94 1.53
C ARG A 286 -3.96 9.71 0.02
N GLN A 287 -3.85 10.76 -0.79
CA GLN A 287 -3.63 10.69 -2.24
C GLN A 287 -2.26 11.25 -2.67
N GLY A 288 -1.61 12.06 -1.83
CA GLY A 288 -0.32 12.71 -2.11
C GLY A 288 0.89 12.15 -1.36
N GLY A 289 0.69 11.21 -0.42
CA GLY A 289 1.73 10.68 0.45
C GLY A 289 2.04 11.60 1.64
N LEU A 290 3.30 12.00 1.83
CA LEU A 290 3.72 12.89 2.91
C LEU A 290 4.05 14.29 2.38
N ALA A 291 3.42 15.33 2.93
CA ALA A 291 3.80 16.72 2.65
C ALA A 291 4.47 17.36 3.87
N LEU A 292 5.55 18.10 3.62
CA LEU A 292 6.25 18.91 4.61
C LEU A 292 5.97 20.38 4.36
N ILE A 293 5.39 21.04 5.36
CA ILE A 293 4.97 22.44 5.29
C ILE A 293 5.76 23.26 6.29
N ASP A 294 6.34 24.36 5.80
CA ASP A 294 6.87 25.45 6.63
C ASP A 294 5.70 26.31 7.11
N VAL A 295 5.62 26.49 8.43
CA VAL A 295 4.63 27.34 9.10
C VAL A 295 5.30 28.42 9.96
N GLY A 296 6.58 28.71 9.73
CA GLY A 296 7.32 29.77 10.42
C GLY A 296 6.71 31.16 10.23
N ASP A 297 6.09 31.41 9.07
CA ASP A 297 5.11 32.48 8.89
C ASP A 297 3.69 31.88 8.79
N PRO A 298 2.86 31.95 9.85
CA PRO A 298 1.54 31.34 9.85
C PRO A 298 0.53 32.02 8.91
N ALA A 299 0.84 33.24 8.42
CA ALA A 299 0.03 33.91 7.41
C ALA A 299 0.40 33.48 5.98
N ALA A 300 1.56 32.83 5.80
CA ALA A 300 2.09 32.42 4.50
C ALA A 300 2.73 31.02 4.57
N PRO A 301 1.97 29.97 4.96
CA PRO A 301 2.48 28.61 4.99
C PRO A 301 2.91 28.15 3.60
N ALA A 302 4.03 27.43 3.51
CA ALA A 302 4.63 27.02 2.25
C ALA A 302 4.99 25.53 2.23
N THR A 303 4.66 24.84 1.14
CA THR A 303 5.14 23.46 0.95
C THR A 303 6.65 23.48 0.70
N LEU A 304 7.41 22.86 1.60
CA LEU A 304 8.85 22.65 1.44
C LEU A 304 9.15 21.43 0.57
N ALA A 305 8.43 20.33 0.82
CA ALA A 305 8.64 19.08 0.12
C ALA A 305 7.36 18.26 0.05
N ARG A 306 7.29 17.41 -0.97
CA ARG A 306 6.30 16.35 -1.09
C ARG A 306 7.02 15.05 -1.38
N PHE A 307 6.57 14.02 -0.70
CA PHE A 307 7.03 12.67 -0.89
C PHE A 307 5.82 11.87 -1.32
N GLU A 308 5.67 11.69 -2.63
CA GLU A 308 4.72 10.74 -3.19
C GLU A 308 5.16 9.35 -2.71
N ALA A 309 4.56 8.90 -1.61
CA ALA A 309 4.69 7.52 -1.18
C ALA A 309 3.79 6.70 -2.09
N VAL A 310 4.25 5.51 -2.49
CA VAL A 310 3.34 4.54 -3.10
C VAL A 310 2.50 3.98 -1.93
N GLY A 311 1.61 4.78 -1.33
CA GLY A 311 0.90 4.53 -0.07
C GLY A 311 -0.16 5.59 0.31
N ALA A 312 -1.37 5.19 0.74
CA ALA A 312 -2.38 6.10 1.26
C ALA A 312 -2.01 6.43 2.70
N ALA A 313 -1.19 7.47 2.88
CA ALA A 313 -0.79 7.94 4.20
C ALA A 313 -2.04 8.28 5.02
N VAL A 314 -2.22 7.56 6.14
CA VAL A 314 -3.41 7.70 6.99
C VAL A 314 -3.08 8.32 8.34
N ASP A 315 -1.84 8.19 8.81
CA ASP A 315 -1.44 8.76 10.08
C ASP A 315 0.05 9.13 10.12
N VAL A 316 0.40 10.20 10.82
CA VAL A 316 1.77 10.71 10.94
C VAL A 316 2.05 11.12 12.37
N ALA A 317 3.22 10.74 12.89
CA ALA A 317 3.66 11.08 14.24
C ALA A 317 5.12 11.49 14.27
N VAL A 318 5.48 12.29 15.28
CA VAL A 318 6.86 12.70 15.55
C VAL A 318 7.30 12.12 16.87
N ASP A 319 8.38 11.33 16.86
CA ASP A 319 9.12 10.89 18.04
C ASP A 319 10.23 11.91 18.31
N ASP A 320 10.12 12.67 19.39
CA ASP A 320 11.14 13.65 19.79
C ASP A 320 11.79 13.26 21.13
N PRO A 321 12.92 12.54 21.10
CA PRO A 321 13.59 12.07 22.32
C PRO A 321 14.26 13.20 23.12
N THR A 322 14.26 14.44 22.61
CA THR A 322 14.95 15.58 23.25
C THR A 322 14.01 16.67 23.79
N GLY A 323 12.71 16.56 23.53
CA GLY A 323 11.68 17.48 24.04
C GLY A 323 11.71 18.88 23.42
N GLY A 324 12.25 19.01 22.20
CA GLY A 324 12.31 20.24 21.42
C GLY A 324 12.63 19.95 19.96
N ALA A 325 11.67 20.25 19.07
CA ALA A 325 11.77 20.00 17.63
C ALA A 325 12.92 20.79 16.97
N ALA A 326 14.10 20.19 16.87
CA ALA A 326 15.17 20.71 16.01
C ALA A 326 16.21 19.65 15.63
N GLU A 327 16.63 18.75 16.54
CA GLU A 327 17.74 17.81 16.28
C GLU A 327 17.47 16.41 16.84
N GLY A 328 17.56 15.38 15.98
CA GLY A 328 17.45 13.98 16.40
C GLY A 328 16.03 13.40 16.48
N SER A 329 14.99 14.23 16.31
CA SER A 329 13.61 13.76 16.21
C SER A 329 13.39 12.87 14.97
N ARG A 330 12.50 11.89 15.10
CA ARG A 330 12.14 10.92 14.06
C ARG A 330 10.71 11.17 13.59
N LEU A 331 10.49 11.08 12.29
CA LEU A 331 9.14 11.05 11.73
C LEU A 331 8.69 9.61 11.51
N LEU A 332 7.48 9.31 11.95
CA LEU A 332 6.78 8.04 11.78
C LEU A 332 5.58 8.27 10.86
N LEU A 333 5.37 7.36 9.90
CA LEU A 333 4.26 7.43 8.96
C LEU A 333 3.57 6.07 8.88
N ALA A 334 2.27 6.06 9.09
CA ALA A 334 1.40 4.91 8.85
C ALA A 334 0.66 5.09 7.52
N ASP A 335 0.43 3.97 6.85
CA ASP A 335 -0.04 3.90 5.48
C ASP A 335 -0.99 2.72 5.36
N ALA A 336 -2.21 3.03 4.95
CA ALA A 336 -3.24 2.04 4.72
C ALA A 336 -3.19 1.67 3.24
N GLY A 337 -2.96 0.40 2.97
CA GLY A 337 -2.87 -0.09 1.62
C GLY A 337 -4.04 0.30 0.71
N GLY A 338 -3.72 0.75 -0.49
CA GLY A 338 -4.62 1.14 -1.54
C GLY A 338 -5.65 0.07 -1.93
N TYR A 339 -6.90 0.39 -1.67
CA TYR A 339 -8.03 -0.09 -2.48
C TYR A 339 -8.00 0.63 -3.83
N GLN A 340 -8.28 -0.04 -4.97
CA GLN A 340 -9.39 0.30 -5.91
C GLN A 340 -9.35 -0.39 -7.31
N GLY A 341 -10.40 -1.18 -7.57
CA GLY A 341 -11.30 -1.03 -8.73
C GLY A 341 -12.76 -1.02 -8.18
N GLY A 342 -13.73 -0.29 -8.72
CA GLY A 342 -13.78 0.47 -9.97
C GLY A 342 -14.22 1.93 -9.79
N GLY A 343 -13.57 2.79 -10.58
CA GLY A 343 -13.77 4.24 -10.57
C GLY A 343 -12.56 5.01 -10.07
N SER A 344 -11.42 4.92 -10.78
CA SER A 344 -10.27 5.84 -10.75
C SER A 344 -9.95 6.43 -9.36
N LEU A 345 -9.36 5.63 -8.48
CA LEU A 345 -8.79 6.11 -7.23
C LEU A 345 -7.46 5.37 -7.05
N ALA A 346 -6.36 6.09 -7.27
CA ALA A 346 -5.01 5.60 -7.09
C ALA A 346 -4.84 5.08 -5.67
N ALA A 347 -4.95 3.77 -5.58
CA ALA A 347 -4.72 2.89 -4.48
C ALA A 347 -3.24 2.88 -4.16
N ILE A 348 -2.76 3.90 -3.48
CA ILE A 348 -1.36 3.92 -3.14
C ILE A 348 -1.17 2.98 -1.94
N ASP A 349 -0.34 1.97 -2.14
CA ASP A 349 -0.31 0.82 -1.27
C ASP A 349 1.15 0.54 -0.91
N THR A 350 1.45 0.74 0.37
CA THR A 350 2.65 0.41 1.15
C THR A 350 3.82 1.34 1.27
N VAL A 351 4.02 1.60 2.56
CA VAL A 351 5.27 1.91 3.16
C VAL A 351 6.43 1.09 2.61
N GLN A 352 7.43 1.83 2.19
CA GLN A 352 8.73 1.28 2.00
C GLN A 352 9.80 2.33 2.32
N ALA A 353 10.84 1.89 3.03
CA ALA A 353 12.08 2.64 3.23
C ALA A 353 13.16 2.06 2.32
N HIS A 354 13.83 2.88 1.49
CA HIS A 354 15.19 2.63 0.96
C HIS A 354 16.03 3.91 0.99
N VAL A 355 17.29 3.82 1.42
CA VAL A 355 18.32 4.89 1.38
C VAL A 355 19.13 4.80 0.08
N TRP A 356 19.46 5.92 -0.60
CA TRP A 356 20.62 6.00 -1.50
C TRP A 356 21.30 7.39 -1.49
N GLY A 357 22.64 7.38 -1.56
CA GLY A 357 23.51 8.51 -1.87
C GLY A 357 23.95 8.52 -3.34
N VAL A 358 24.36 9.69 -3.85
CA VAL A 358 24.23 10.13 -5.25
C VAL A 358 25.49 9.88 -6.10
N GLU A 359 25.34 9.26 -7.28
CA GLU A 359 25.72 9.83 -8.59
C GLU A 359 25.13 9.00 -9.75
N GLY A 360 24.40 9.67 -10.66
CA GLY A 360 24.09 9.16 -11.99
C GLY A 360 22.79 8.34 -12.15
N GLN A 361 21.72 9.05 -12.55
CA GLN A 361 20.44 8.53 -13.07
C GLN A 361 19.55 7.80 -12.03
N ALA A 362 18.31 8.26 -11.98
CA ALA A 362 17.30 7.92 -11.00
C ALA A 362 17.06 6.41 -10.82
N PRO A 363 16.85 5.96 -9.58
CA PRO A 363 16.01 4.81 -9.34
C PRO A 363 14.85 5.15 -8.39
N ARG A 364 13.64 4.85 -8.86
CA ARG A 364 12.40 4.79 -8.08
C ARG A 364 12.51 3.62 -7.08
N ALA A 365 12.21 3.88 -5.82
CA ALA A 365 11.85 2.88 -4.84
C ALA A 365 11.01 3.62 -3.77
N ALA A 366 9.87 3.09 -3.30
CA ALA A 366 9.87 1.75 -2.73
C ALA A 366 8.39 1.31 -2.34
N GLY A 367 7.92 0.09 -2.74
CA GLY A 367 6.81 -0.81 -2.28
C GLY A 367 7.14 -2.26 -2.79
N PHE A 368 6.84 -3.40 -2.13
CA PHE A 368 7.25 -4.71 -2.70
C PHE A 368 6.23 -5.11 -3.74
N ALA A 369 6.55 -4.77 -4.97
CA ALA A 369 5.89 -5.15 -6.19
C ALA A 369 6.85 -6.14 -6.88
N GLY A 370 6.44 -7.39 -7.08
CA GLY A 370 7.36 -8.41 -7.60
C GLY A 370 7.02 -9.87 -7.30
N LEU A 371 8.03 -10.73 -7.38
CA LEU A 371 7.92 -12.17 -7.16
C LEU A 371 8.74 -12.61 -5.94
N ARG A 372 8.17 -13.49 -5.13
CA ARG A 372 8.92 -14.26 -4.14
C ARG A 372 9.23 -15.65 -4.69
N LEU A 373 10.49 -16.05 -4.57
CA LEU A 373 10.96 -17.37 -4.98
C LEU A 373 11.11 -18.21 -3.72
N ILE A 374 10.34 -19.29 -3.64
CA ILE A 374 10.28 -20.17 -2.47
C ILE A 374 10.69 -21.56 -2.89
N ASP A 375 11.77 -22.09 -2.34
CA ASP A 375 12.13 -23.50 -2.46
C ASP A 375 11.12 -24.34 -1.67
N VAL A 376 10.35 -25.16 -2.38
CA VAL A 376 9.35 -26.09 -1.86
C VAL A 376 9.78 -27.55 -2.01
N SER A 377 11.07 -27.82 -2.25
CA SER A 377 11.63 -29.18 -2.28
C SER A 377 11.42 -29.95 -0.98
N ARG A 378 11.18 -29.23 0.13
CA ARG A 378 10.68 -29.76 1.39
C ARG A 378 9.31 -29.12 1.70
N PRO A 379 8.20 -29.79 1.40
CA PRO A 379 6.86 -29.21 1.53
C PRO A 379 6.47 -28.75 2.93
N THR A 380 7.07 -29.35 3.98
CA THR A 380 6.85 -28.99 5.40
C THR A 380 7.98 -28.12 5.96
N ALA A 381 8.82 -27.56 5.09
CA ALA A 381 9.87 -26.63 5.42
C ALA A 381 10.25 -25.78 4.19
N PRO A 382 9.27 -25.07 3.58
CA PRO A 382 9.56 -24.19 2.45
C PRO A 382 10.51 -23.05 2.87
N LEU A 383 11.36 -22.61 1.95
CA LEU A 383 12.38 -21.59 2.20
C LEU A 383 12.34 -20.51 1.12
N GLU A 384 12.13 -19.26 1.50
CA GLU A 384 12.31 -18.13 0.57
C GLU A 384 13.80 -18.01 0.19
N THR A 385 14.10 -18.14 -1.10
CA THR A 385 15.46 -18.11 -1.64
C THR A 385 15.83 -16.80 -2.31
N ALA A 386 14.84 -16.09 -2.87
CA ALA A 386 15.05 -14.79 -3.47
C ALA A 386 13.76 -13.97 -3.56
N VAL A 387 13.96 -12.67 -3.73
CA VAL A 387 12.92 -11.68 -3.93
C VAL A 387 13.27 -10.92 -5.20
N PHE A 388 12.41 -10.97 -6.21
CA PHE A 388 12.52 -10.20 -7.44
C PHE A 388 11.58 -9.01 -7.39
N ARG A 389 12.09 -7.80 -7.62
CA ARG A 389 11.25 -6.60 -7.71
C ARG A 389 10.89 -6.31 -9.15
N SER A 390 9.61 -6.20 -9.42
CA SER A 390 9.07 -5.73 -10.69
C SER A 390 8.69 -4.25 -10.60
N PRO A 391 8.51 -3.57 -11.74
CA PRO A 391 8.03 -2.19 -11.78
C PRO A 391 6.63 -1.95 -11.16
N SER A 392 5.75 -2.95 -11.12
CA SER A 392 4.38 -2.85 -10.59
C SER A 392 3.91 -4.17 -9.95
N PHE A 393 2.60 -4.42 -9.89
CA PHE A 393 2.02 -5.56 -9.19
C PHE A 393 1.99 -6.76 -10.11
N VAL A 394 2.71 -7.83 -9.75
CA VAL A 394 2.62 -9.06 -10.52
C VAL A 394 1.32 -9.74 -10.16
N GLU A 395 0.39 -9.79 -11.11
CA GLU A 395 -0.91 -10.42 -10.95
C GLU A 395 -0.87 -11.87 -11.43
N SER A 396 -0.09 -12.16 -12.46
CA SER A 396 0.13 -13.52 -12.95
C SER A 396 1.53 -13.67 -13.52
N LEU A 397 1.94 -14.92 -13.70
CA LEU A 397 3.18 -15.23 -14.37
C LEU A 397 3.10 -16.52 -15.17
N ALA A 398 3.86 -16.55 -16.25
CA ALA A 398 4.19 -17.76 -16.99
C ALA A 398 5.71 -17.94 -17.06
N VAL A 399 6.18 -19.18 -16.94
CA VAL A 399 7.61 -19.48 -16.90
C VAL A 399 7.95 -20.54 -17.93
N GLU A 400 8.92 -20.23 -18.80
CA GLU A 400 9.44 -21.16 -19.80
C GLU A 400 10.93 -20.91 -20.03
N ASP A 401 11.71 -21.98 -20.21
CA ASP A 401 13.15 -21.92 -20.56
C ASP A 401 14.04 -21.06 -19.64
N GLY A 402 13.68 -20.95 -18.37
CA GLY A 402 14.44 -20.11 -17.44
C GLY A 402 14.03 -18.64 -17.47
N MET A 403 12.95 -18.29 -18.15
CA MET A 403 12.45 -16.93 -18.30
C MET A 403 11.06 -16.86 -17.68
N ALA A 404 10.78 -15.81 -16.90
CA ALA A 404 9.45 -15.53 -16.39
C ALA A 404 8.86 -14.30 -17.09
N TYR A 405 7.64 -14.47 -17.58
CA TYR A 405 6.80 -13.46 -18.20
C TYR A 405 5.76 -13.10 -17.17
N LEU A 406 5.72 -11.84 -16.76
CA LEU A 406 4.95 -11.34 -15.64
C LEU A 406 3.89 -10.41 -16.20
N ALA A 407 2.63 -10.71 -15.91
CA ALA A 407 1.56 -9.73 -16.03
C ALA A 407 1.71 -8.80 -14.82
N ASP A 408 2.38 -7.66 -15.04
CA ASP A 408 2.83 -6.74 -14.00
C ASP A 408 1.91 -5.51 -13.92
N GLY A 409 0.60 -5.74 -13.84
CA GLY A 409 -0.41 -4.69 -13.68
C GLY A 409 -0.23 -3.55 -14.67
N TYR A 410 -0.16 -2.30 -14.18
CA TYR A 410 0.01 -1.12 -15.02
C TYR A 410 1.38 -0.98 -15.70
N ALA A 411 2.39 -1.77 -15.31
CA ALA A 411 3.66 -1.84 -16.03
C ALA A 411 3.57 -2.69 -17.31
N GLY A 412 2.51 -3.48 -17.45
CA GLY A 412 2.27 -4.36 -18.58
C GLY A 412 3.02 -5.68 -18.47
N LEU A 413 3.58 -6.15 -19.58
CA LEU A 413 4.30 -7.43 -19.62
C LEU A 413 5.77 -7.23 -19.25
N VAL A 414 6.21 -7.84 -18.15
CA VAL A 414 7.60 -7.78 -17.68
C VAL A 414 8.30 -9.12 -17.86
N LEU A 415 9.53 -9.10 -18.37
CA LEU A 415 10.35 -10.29 -18.60
C LEU A 415 11.50 -10.33 -17.62
N ALA A 416 11.62 -11.43 -16.87
CA ALA A 416 12.70 -11.70 -15.93
C ALA A 416 13.47 -12.98 -16.28
N ASP A 417 14.79 -12.96 -16.07
CA ASP A 417 15.66 -14.13 -16.10
C ASP A 417 15.60 -14.86 -14.76
N LEU A 418 15.16 -16.11 -14.78
CA LEU A 418 15.13 -17.05 -13.66
C LEU A 418 16.08 -18.24 -13.86
N ARG A 419 17.09 -18.15 -14.74
CA ARG A 419 18.11 -19.21 -14.88
C ARG A 419 18.99 -19.33 -13.64
N ARG A 420 19.05 -18.27 -12.82
CA ARG A 420 19.61 -18.25 -11.46
C ARG A 420 18.51 -17.83 -10.49
N PRO A 421 17.72 -18.78 -9.95
CA PRO A 421 16.60 -18.49 -9.06
C PRO A 421 17.01 -17.70 -7.81
N GLU A 422 18.24 -17.86 -7.34
CA GLU A 422 18.80 -17.10 -6.22
C GLU A 422 19.12 -15.63 -6.57
N ALA A 423 19.15 -15.28 -7.85
CA ALA A 423 19.51 -13.96 -8.35
C ALA A 423 18.72 -13.60 -9.63
N PRO A 424 17.38 -13.48 -9.54
CA PRO A 424 16.53 -13.15 -10.67
C PRO A 424 16.84 -11.75 -11.22
N ARG A 425 16.71 -11.56 -12.54
CA ARG A 425 17.08 -10.29 -13.21
C ARG A 425 16.02 -9.80 -14.17
N LEU A 426 15.67 -8.51 -14.07
CA LEU A 426 14.81 -7.86 -15.05
C LEU A 426 15.55 -7.78 -16.40
N LEU A 427 14.88 -8.19 -17.47
CA LEU A 427 15.44 -8.17 -18.83
C LEU A 427 14.75 -7.15 -19.73
N ALA A 428 13.42 -7.09 -19.69
CA ALA A 428 12.63 -6.21 -20.53
C ALA A 428 11.26 -5.93 -19.92
N GLY A 429 10.60 -4.89 -20.41
CA GLY A 429 9.20 -4.59 -20.14
C GLY A 429 8.53 -4.11 -21.43
N LEU A 430 7.27 -4.47 -21.60
CA LEU A 430 6.40 -4.05 -22.69
C LEU A 430 5.13 -3.48 -22.07
N ALA A 431 4.96 -2.16 -22.19
CA ALA A 431 3.74 -1.49 -21.73
C ALA A 431 2.53 -1.98 -22.53
N THR A 432 1.44 -2.22 -21.82
CA THR A 432 0.11 -2.53 -22.35
C THR A 432 -0.77 -1.28 -22.25
N GLU A 433 -1.84 -1.20 -23.04
CA GLU A 433 -2.76 -0.05 -22.99
C GLU A 433 -3.64 -0.06 -21.72
N GLY A 434 -3.90 -1.24 -21.15
CA GLY A 434 -4.53 -1.44 -19.84
C GLY A 434 -3.66 -2.27 -18.90
N ALA A 435 -4.12 -2.52 -17.66
CA ALA A 435 -3.38 -3.31 -16.68
C ALA A 435 -3.26 -4.77 -17.12
N ALA A 436 -2.07 -5.37 -17.00
CA ALA A 436 -1.83 -6.76 -17.32
C ALA A 436 -2.19 -7.65 -16.12
N HIS A 437 -3.27 -8.43 -16.26
CA HIS A 437 -3.79 -9.33 -15.22
C HIS A 437 -3.33 -10.78 -15.39
N ASP A 438 -3.25 -11.25 -16.64
CA ASP A 438 -2.79 -12.62 -16.94
C ASP A 438 -1.90 -12.70 -18.17
N VAL A 439 -1.03 -13.70 -18.19
CA VAL A 439 -0.16 -13.99 -19.31
C VAL A 439 -0.03 -15.49 -19.54
N ILE A 440 -0.26 -15.92 -20.78
CA ILE A 440 -0.04 -17.30 -21.20
C ILE A 440 0.92 -17.35 -22.39
N LEU A 441 1.67 -18.45 -22.49
CA LEU A 441 2.69 -18.65 -23.52
C LEU A 441 2.23 -19.68 -24.55
N ASP A 442 2.50 -19.39 -25.82
CA ASP A 442 2.23 -20.25 -26.98
C ASP A 442 3.43 -20.23 -27.92
N GLY A 443 4.44 -21.05 -27.59
CA GLY A 443 5.72 -21.08 -28.30
C GLY A 443 6.36 -19.70 -28.39
N ASP A 444 6.56 -19.22 -29.61
CA ASP A 444 7.15 -17.90 -29.90
C ASP A 444 6.21 -16.71 -29.58
N ARG A 445 5.05 -16.97 -28.96
CA ARG A 445 4.05 -15.95 -28.63
C ARG A 445 3.75 -15.91 -27.13
N ALA A 446 3.37 -14.74 -26.66
CA ALA A 446 2.69 -14.55 -25.39
C ALA A 446 1.37 -13.83 -25.63
N TRP A 447 0.34 -14.20 -24.87
CA TRP A 447 -0.96 -13.53 -24.84
C TRP A 447 -1.11 -12.90 -23.47
N VAL A 448 -1.51 -11.63 -23.45
CA VAL A 448 -1.65 -10.84 -22.22
C VAL A 448 -3.10 -10.38 -22.12
N ALA A 449 -3.73 -10.65 -20.98
CA ALA A 449 -5.00 -10.05 -20.59
C ALA A 449 -4.69 -8.65 -20.07
N ALA A 450 -5.06 -7.63 -20.83
CA ALA A 450 -4.71 -6.23 -20.59
C ALA A 450 -5.91 -5.43 -20.02
N GLY A 451 -6.72 -6.07 -19.19
CA GLY A 451 -7.85 -5.45 -18.50
C GLY A 451 -8.85 -4.86 -19.47
N ALA A 452 -9.20 -3.58 -19.28
CA ALA A 452 -10.14 -2.85 -20.15
C ALA A 452 -9.66 -2.68 -21.61
N ALA A 453 -8.39 -2.97 -21.92
CA ALA A 453 -7.88 -2.97 -23.30
C ALA A 453 -8.04 -4.34 -24.01
N GLY A 454 -8.68 -5.32 -23.35
CA GLY A 454 -8.88 -6.66 -23.89
C GLY A 454 -7.60 -7.47 -23.92
N VAL A 455 -7.27 -8.05 -25.07
CA VAL A 455 -6.13 -8.97 -25.21
C VAL A 455 -5.04 -8.37 -26.10
N LEU A 456 -3.77 -8.52 -25.67
CA LEU A 456 -2.58 -8.24 -26.47
C LEU A 456 -1.84 -9.52 -26.86
N ALA A 457 -1.56 -9.67 -28.16
CA ALA A 457 -0.62 -10.65 -28.69
C ALA A 457 0.80 -10.07 -28.73
N VAL A 458 1.79 -10.86 -28.29
CA VAL A 458 3.21 -10.46 -28.24
C VAL A 458 4.09 -11.52 -28.89
N ASP A 459 4.99 -11.11 -29.78
CA ASP A 459 6.08 -11.94 -30.31
C ASP A 459 7.25 -11.93 -29.31
N ARG A 460 7.67 -13.13 -28.93
CA ARG A 460 8.80 -13.40 -28.02
C ARG A 460 9.86 -14.31 -28.65
N SER A 461 9.82 -14.54 -29.97
CA SER A 461 10.81 -15.34 -30.72
C SER A 461 12.26 -14.83 -30.58
N ARG A 462 12.43 -13.55 -30.22
CA ARG A 462 13.74 -12.89 -30.03
C ARG A 462 13.92 -12.32 -28.62
N ALA A 463 13.30 -12.94 -27.62
CA ALA A 463 13.47 -12.53 -26.23
C ALA A 463 14.97 -12.27 -25.90
N PRO A 464 15.30 -11.12 -25.26
CA PRO A 464 14.41 -10.23 -24.54
C PRO A 464 13.70 -9.14 -25.39
N GLU A 465 13.87 -9.11 -26.72
CA GLU A 465 13.09 -8.19 -27.57
C GLU A 465 11.65 -8.66 -27.72
N LEU A 466 10.75 -8.11 -26.90
CA LEU A 466 9.30 -8.31 -27.01
C LEU A 466 8.70 -7.36 -28.04
N ARG A 467 7.79 -7.85 -28.90
CA ARG A 467 7.14 -7.02 -29.91
C ARG A 467 5.62 -7.22 -29.88
N PRO A 468 4.81 -6.16 -29.75
CA PRO A 468 3.36 -6.28 -29.88
C PRO A 468 3.03 -6.69 -31.33
N LEU A 469 2.10 -7.64 -31.47
CA LEU A 469 1.64 -8.15 -32.76
C LEU A 469 0.28 -7.57 -33.15
N GLY A 470 -0.69 -7.62 -32.24
CA GLY A 470 -2.06 -7.17 -32.45
C GLY A 470 -2.86 -7.23 -31.16
N THR A 471 -3.98 -6.51 -31.14
CA THR A 471 -4.90 -6.46 -30.00
C THR A 471 -6.31 -6.85 -30.44
N ALA A 472 -7.10 -7.33 -29.48
CA ALA A 472 -8.52 -7.55 -29.65
C ALA A 472 -9.27 -6.98 -28.44
N ASP A 473 -10.14 -6.01 -28.69
CA ASP A 473 -11.04 -5.47 -27.67
C ASP A 473 -12.03 -6.57 -27.25
N THR A 474 -12.21 -6.71 -25.95
CA THR A 474 -13.25 -7.54 -25.34
C THR A 474 -14.29 -6.62 -24.67
N PRO A 475 -15.56 -7.04 -24.53
CA PRO A 475 -16.63 -6.20 -23.98
C PRO A 475 -16.45 -5.84 -22.50
N GLY A 476 -15.69 -6.62 -21.74
CA GLY A 476 -15.45 -6.40 -20.31
C GLY A 476 -13.99 -6.15 -19.96
N GLU A 477 -13.60 -6.60 -18.77
CA GLU A 477 -12.23 -6.52 -18.28
C GLU A 477 -11.55 -7.89 -18.43
N ALA A 478 -10.55 -7.99 -19.31
CA ALA A 478 -9.83 -9.24 -19.53
C ALA A 478 -8.92 -9.54 -18.32
N LEU A 479 -9.19 -10.64 -17.61
CA LEU A 479 -8.55 -11.00 -16.34
C LEU A 479 -7.80 -12.33 -16.38
N GLY A 480 -8.39 -13.36 -16.99
CA GLY A 480 -7.80 -14.71 -17.08
C GLY A 480 -7.84 -15.24 -18.51
N LEU A 481 -6.80 -15.96 -18.92
CA LEU A 481 -6.65 -16.47 -20.28
C LEU A 481 -6.48 -17.99 -20.32
N ALA A 482 -7.07 -18.62 -21.33
CA ALA A 482 -6.71 -19.98 -21.71
C ALA A 482 -6.80 -20.17 -23.21
N LEU A 483 -5.81 -20.87 -23.76
CA LEU A 483 -5.66 -21.08 -25.19
C LEU A 483 -5.88 -22.55 -25.55
N ARG A 484 -6.71 -22.80 -26.57
CA ARG A 484 -6.84 -24.10 -27.23
C ARG A 484 -6.81 -23.93 -28.74
N GLY A 485 -5.68 -24.31 -29.35
CA GLY A 485 -5.48 -24.15 -30.79
C GLY A 485 -5.57 -22.67 -31.17
N ASP A 486 -6.45 -22.34 -32.10
CA ASP A 486 -6.66 -20.97 -32.58
C ASP A 486 -7.69 -20.17 -31.75
N TRP A 487 -8.13 -20.69 -30.60
CA TRP A 487 -9.16 -20.07 -29.76
C TRP A 487 -8.61 -19.69 -28.40
N LEU A 488 -8.65 -18.39 -28.13
CA LEU A 488 -8.32 -17.81 -26.84
C LEU A 488 -9.62 -17.49 -26.10
N TYR A 489 -9.78 -18.09 -24.93
CA TYR A 489 -10.88 -17.86 -24.02
C TYR A 489 -10.44 -16.85 -22.96
N VAL A 490 -11.31 -15.89 -22.67
CA VAL A 490 -11.03 -14.75 -21.80
C VAL A 490 -12.09 -14.67 -20.71
N ALA A 491 -11.65 -14.67 -19.45
CA ALA A 491 -12.49 -14.32 -18.32
C ALA A 491 -12.57 -12.80 -18.34
N ASP A 492 -13.73 -12.27 -18.71
CA ASP A 492 -13.91 -10.89 -19.16
C ASP A 492 -14.74 -10.07 -18.16
N GLY A 493 -14.53 -10.32 -16.86
CA GLY A 493 -15.21 -9.63 -15.77
C GLY A 493 -16.74 -9.76 -15.84
N ASP A 494 -17.43 -8.62 -15.78
CA ASP A 494 -18.89 -8.54 -15.86
C ASP A 494 -19.47 -8.98 -17.23
N ALA A 495 -18.65 -9.11 -18.27
CA ALA A 495 -19.11 -9.61 -19.57
C ALA A 495 -19.12 -11.15 -19.66
N GLY A 496 -18.61 -11.83 -18.63
CA GLY A 496 -18.54 -13.28 -18.55
C GLY A 496 -17.38 -13.86 -19.35
N LEU A 497 -17.68 -14.76 -20.30
CA LEU A 497 -16.68 -15.46 -21.10
C LEU A 497 -16.61 -14.89 -22.52
N SER A 498 -15.46 -14.34 -22.90
CA SER A 498 -15.19 -13.87 -24.26
C SER A 498 -14.35 -14.89 -25.05
N VAL A 499 -14.63 -15.02 -26.35
CA VAL A 499 -13.96 -15.98 -27.26
C VAL A 499 -13.31 -15.22 -28.40
N VAL A 500 -12.00 -15.36 -28.51
CA VAL A 500 -11.18 -14.64 -29.49
C VAL A 500 -10.52 -15.62 -30.45
N ASP A 501 -10.72 -15.40 -31.75
CA ASP A 501 -10.00 -16.08 -32.83
C ASP A 501 -8.60 -15.48 -32.92
N VAL A 502 -7.60 -16.32 -32.65
CA VAL A 502 -6.18 -15.97 -32.63
C VAL A 502 -5.37 -16.68 -33.72
N SER A 503 -6.05 -17.25 -34.73
CA SER A 503 -5.41 -17.86 -35.90
C SER A 503 -4.48 -16.89 -36.64
N ARG A 504 -4.73 -15.58 -36.51
CA ARG A 504 -3.85 -14.50 -36.95
C ARG A 504 -3.45 -13.62 -35.75
N PRO A 505 -2.29 -13.85 -35.14
CA PRO A 505 -1.87 -13.08 -33.95
C PRO A 505 -1.68 -11.58 -34.17
N ALA A 506 -1.44 -11.16 -35.41
CA ALA A 506 -1.35 -9.74 -35.75
C ALA A 506 -2.73 -9.07 -35.93
N ALA A 507 -3.80 -9.85 -35.89
CA ALA A 507 -5.18 -9.40 -36.02
C ALA A 507 -6.12 -10.36 -35.26
N PRO A 508 -5.94 -10.52 -33.94
CA PRO A 508 -6.87 -11.32 -33.14
C PRO A 508 -8.25 -10.66 -33.17
N ARG A 509 -9.31 -11.46 -33.07
CA ARG A 509 -10.68 -10.96 -33.26
C ARG A 509 -11.66 -11.64 -32.32
N LEU A 510 -12.41 -10.85 -31.57
CA LEU A 510 -13.57 -11.32 -30.82
C LEU A 510 -14.59 -12.00 -31.77
N VAL A 511 -14.98 -13.21 -31.42
CA VAL A 511 -15.93 -14.04 -32.19
C VAL A 511 -17.25 -14.20 -31.44
N ASP A 512 -17.19 -14.44 -30.15
CA ASP A 512 -18.36 -14.68 -29.31
C ASP A 512 -18.16 -14.14 -27.88
N SER A 513 -19.27 -13.95 -27.17
CA SER A 513 -19.30 -13.58 -25.76
C SER A 513 -20.50 -14.25 -25.10
N VAL A 514 -20.24 -14.99 -24.02
CA VAL A 514 -21.22 -15.74 -23.25
C VAL A 514 -21.32 -15.09 -21.88
N ASP A 515 -22.45 -14.43 -21.64
CA ASP A 515 -22.79 -13.83 -20.35
C ASP A 515 -22.83 -14.91 -19.26
N THR A 516 -22.00 -14.74 -18.22
CA THR A 516 -22.07 -15.52 -16.99
C THR A 516 -22.59 -14.61 -15.89
N PRO A 517 -23.48 -15.08 -15.01
CA PRO A 517 -24.24 -14.19 -14.13
C PRO A 517 -23.43 -13.64 -12.94
N GLY A 518 -22.14 -13.98 -12.84
CA GLY A 518 -21.20 -13.46 -11.86
C GLY A 518 -20.16 -12.54 -12.49
N TYR A 519 -18.93 -12.60 -11.96
CA TYR A 519 -17.79 -11.86 -12.48
C TYR A 519 -16.70 -12.85 -12.85
N ALA A 520 -16.50 -13.09 -14.14
CA ALA A 520 -15.52 -14.06 -14.62
C ALA A 520 -14.11 -13.59 -14.27
N TRP A 521 -13.46 -14.27 -13.33
CA TRP A 521 -12.15 -13.90 -12.78
C TRP A 521 -11.01 -14.73 -13.36
N ASP A 522 -11.25 -16.03 -13.55
CA ASP A 522 -10.27 -16.95 -14.08
C ASP A 522 -10.94 -18.10 -14.81
N LEU A 523 -10.17 -18.84 -15.60
CA LEU A 523 -10.67 -19.97 -16.35
C LEU A 523 -9.61 -21.04 -16.59
N THR A 524 -10.05 -22.28 -16.68
CA THR A 524 -9.16 -23.44 -16.81
C THR A 524 -9.70 -24.42 -17.82
N LEU A 525 -8.87 -24.75 -18.81
CA LEU A 525 -9.19 -25.77 -19.80
C LEU A 525 -8.98 -27.17 -19.23
N ASP A 526 -9.91 -28.08 -19.52
CA ASP A 526 -9.69 -29.51 -19.28
C ASP A 526 -8.80 -30.07 -20.40
N PRO A 527 -7.56 -30.49 -20.15
CA PRO A 527 -6.69 -31.00 -21.22
C PRO A 527 -7.17 -32.33 -21.81
N ARG A 528 -8.14 -33.02 -21.18
CA ARG A 528 -8.61 -34.35 -21.56
C ARG A 528 -9.93 -34.33 -22.31
N ALA A 529 -10.64 -33.21 -22.29
CA ALA A 529 -11.99 -33.09 -22.84
C ALA A 529 -12.22 -31.70 -23.44
N ASP A 530 -13.23 -31.60 -24.30
CA ASP A 530 -13.70 -30.33 -24.88
C ASP A 530 -14.50 -29.52 -23.84
N ARG A 531 -13.85 -29.14 -22.74
CA ARG A 531 -14.45 -28.38 -21.63
C ARG A 531 -13.56 -27.24 -21.17
N LEU A 532 -14.24 -26.20 -20.67
CA LEU A 532 -13.64 -25.06 -20.00
C LEU A 532 -14.41 -24.83 -18.69
N TYR A 533 -13.69 -24.52 -17.63
CA TYR A 533 -14.29 -24.14 -16.36
C TYR A 533 -14.04 -22.65 -16.12
N VAL A 534 -15.06 -21.90 -15.72
CA VAL A 534 -14.96 -20.47 -15.40
C VAL A 534 -15.19 -20.26 -13.92
N ALA A 535 -14.23 -19.60 -13.26
CA ALA A 535 -14.35 -19.12 -11.89
C ALA A 535 -15.05 -17.76 -11.91
N ASP A 536 -16.35 -17.76 -11.61
CA ASP A 536 -17.28 -16.65 -11.85
C ASP A 536 -17.57 -15.83 -10.57
N ARG A 537 -16.60 -15.77 -9.64
CA ARG A 537 -16.74 -15.19 -8.29
C ARG A 537 -18.03 -15.63 -7.61
N VAL A 538 -18.95 -14.69 -7.37
CA VAL A 538 -20.24 -14.92 -6.69
C VAL A 538 -21.19 -15.79 -7.50
N GLY A 539 -20.94 -15.96 -8.79
CA GLY A 539 -21.59 -16.95 -9.63
C GLY A 539 -21.12 -18.39 -9.38
N GLY A 540 -20.00 -18.58 -8.67
CA GLY A 540 -19.42 -19.89 -8.41
C GLY A 540 -18.71 -20.48 -9.62
N LEU A 541 -18.71 -21.81 -9.75
CA LEU A 541 -18.02 -22.51 -10.83
C LEU A 541 -18.98 -22.75 -12.01
N ARG A 542 -18.59 -22.34 -13.21
CA ARG A 542 -19.31 -22.65 -14.47
C ARG A 542 -18.58 -23.74 -15.24
N VAL A 543 -19.33 -24.68 -15.80
CA VAL A 543 -18.83 -25.74 -16.66
C VAL A 543 -19.30 -25.47 -18.08
N MET A 544 -18.37 -25.20 -18.99
CA MET A 544 -18.65 -24.89 -20.39
C MET A 544 -18.23 -26.04 -21.30
N SER A 545 -19.07 -26.34 -22.29
CA SER A 545 -18.76 -27.20 -23.42
C SER A 545 -17.99 -26.41 -24.47
N LEU A 546 -16.91 -26.99 -24.99
CA LEU A 546 -16.14 -26.50 -26.13
C LEU A 546 -16.30 -27.42 -27.36
N ALA A 547 -17.44 -28.14 -27.46
CA ALA A 547 -17.73 -28.98 -28.62
C ALA A 547 -17.72 -28.16 -29.94
N ASP A 548 -18.19 -26.92 -29.89
CA ASP A 548 -17.82 -25.87 -30.83
C ASP A 548 -16.93 -24.86 -30.10
N PRO A 549 -15.62 -24.81 -30.36
CA PRO A 549 -14.72 -23.90 -29.66
C PRO A 549 -14.96 -22.42 -30.00
N ALA A 550 -15.67 -22.13 -31.10
CA ALA A 550 -16.04 -20.76 -31.47
C ALA A 550 -17.30 -20.26 -30.73
N ALA A 551 -18.09 -21.17 -30.17
CA ALA A 551 -19.37 -20.88 -29.52
C ALA A 551 -19.60 -21.80 -28.30
N PRO A 552 -18.90 -21.54 -27.18
CA PRO A 552 -19.05 -22.30 -25.94
C PRO A 552 -20.49 -22.27 -25.42
N VAL A 553 -20.90 -23.35 -24.76
CA VAL A 553 -22.23 -23.44 -24.15
C VAL A 553 -22.11 -23.91 -22.71
N GLU A 554 -22.79 -23.23 -21.78
CA GLU A 554 -22.86 -23.66 -20.39
C GLU A 554 -23.59 -25.01 -20.28
N LEU A 555 -22.91 -25.98 -19.66
CA LEU A 555 -23.42 -27.31 -19.37
C LEU A 555 -24.05 -27.38 -17.98
N ALA A 556 -23.38 -26.78 -17.00
CA ALA A 556 -23.79 -26.78 -15.60
C ALA A 556 -23.10 -25.67 -14.83
N SER A 557 -23.62 -25.39 -13.64
CA SER A 557 -23.02 -24.49 -12.66
C SER A 557 -23.11 -25.03 -11.25
N LEU A 558 -22.19 -24.56 -10.40
CA LEU A 558 -22.09 -24.95 -9.01
C LEU A 558 -22.00 -23.72 -8.10
N GLU A 559 -23.17 -23.18 -7.75
CA GLU A 559 -23.31 -22.01 -6.86
C GLU A 559 -22.91 -22.31 -5.40
N SER A 560 -22.81 -23.58 -5.01
CA SER A 560 -22.36 -23.97 -3.66
C SER A 560 -20.91 -23.56 -3.34
N VAL A 561 -20.16 -23.15 -4.36
CA VAL A 561 -18.87 -22.47 -4.22
C VAL A 561 -19.15 -20.96 -4.27
N ALA A 562 -19.29 -20.33 -3.11
CA ALA A 562 -19.83 -18.97 -3.02
C ALA A 562 -18.95 -17.89 -3.68
N VAL A 563 -17.62 -18.08 -3.74
CA VAL A 563 -16.69 -17.15 -4.41
C VAL A 563 -15.60 -17.96 -5.10
N ALA A 564 -15.71 -18.23 -6.40
CA ALA A 564 -14.66 -18.94 -7.15
C ALA A 564 -13.65 -17.94 -7.77
N LEU A 565 -12.35 -18.10 -7.46
CA LEU A 565 -11.28 -17.19 -7.91
C LEU A 565 -10.19 -17.87 -8.77
N ASP A 566 -10.00 -19.17 -8.63
CA ASP A 566 -9.00 -19.96 -9.37
C ASP A 566 -9.41 -21.43 -9.33
N LEU A 567 -8.95 -22.21 -10.29
CA LEU A 567 -9.18 -23.64 -10.37
C LEU A 567 -7.90 -24.37 -10.80
N ALA A 568 -7.60 -25.48 -10.13
CA ALA A 568 -6.65 -26.47 -10.63
C ALA A 568 -7.31 -27.83 -10.80
N LEU A 569 -6.88 -28.60 -11.80
CA LEU A 569 -7.46 -29.90 -12.15
C LEU A 569 -6.49 -31.05 -11.87
N ASP A 570 -6.98 -32.12 -11.25
CA ASP A 570 -6.34 -33.44 -11.24
C ASP A 570 -7.38 -34.53 -11.51
N GLY A 571 -7.19 -35.32 -12.56
CA GLY A 571 -8.23 -36.24 -13.02
C GLY A 571 -9.59 -35.53 -13.20
N ASP A 572 -10.64 -36.21 -12.76
CA ASP A 572 -12.00 -35.68 -12.69
C ASP A 572 -12.24 -34.78 -11.46
N LEU A 573 -11.19 -34.37 -10.74
CA LEU A 573 -11.30 -33.49 -9.59
C LEU A 573 -10.87 -32.06 -9.92
N GLY A 574 -11.68 -31.10 -9.48
CA GLY A 574 -11.39 -29.69 -9.48
C GLY A 574 -11.10 -29.17 -8.07
N TYR A 575 -10.06 -28.39 -7.93
CA TYR A 575 -9.66 -27.74 -6.68
C TYR A 575 -9.84 -26.24 -6.86
N VAL A 576 -10.85 -25.67 -6.19
CA VAL A 576 -11.25 -24.27 -6.38
C VAL A 576 -10.76 -23.41 -5.22
N ALA A 577 -10.01 -22.36 -5.53
CA ALA A 577 -9.76 -21.25 -4.62
C ALA A 577 -11.08 -20.53 -4.34
N SER A 578 -11.62 -20.72 -3.14
CA SER A 578 -12.98 -20.33 -2.78
C SER A 578 -13.04 -19.04 -1.95
N GLY A 579 -12.04 -18.16 -2.11
CA GLY A 579 -11.92 -16.91 -1.35
C GLY A 579 -11.96 -17.16 0.16
N PRO A 580 -12.83 -16.50 0.93
CA PRO A 580 -12.94 -16.68 2.38
C PRO A 580 -13.28 -18.10 2.85
N ALA A 581 -13.83 -18.95 1.97
CA ALA A 581 -14.16 -20.34 2.31
C ALA A 581 -12.95 -21.29 2.25
N GLY A 582 -11.79 -20.79 1.80
CA GLY A 582 -10.55 -21.57 1.65
C GLY A 582 -10.55 -22.39 0.35
N LEU A 583 -10.31 -23.69 0.47
CA LEU A 583 -10.24 -24.62 -0.67
C LEU A 583 -11.53 -25.44 -0.78
N SER A 584 -12.09 -25.56 -1.98
CA SER A 584 -13.18 -26.51 -2.28
C SER A 584 -12.71 -27.59 -3.23
N VAL A 585 -13.10 -28.85 -2.96
CA VAL A 585 -12.81 -30.00 -3.83
C VAL A 585 -14.09 -30.45 -4.51
N ILE A 586 -14.07 -30.47 -5.83
CA ILE A 586 -15.22 -30.67 -6.71
C ILE A 586 -15.00 -31.95 -7.53
N ASP A 587 -16.01 -32.80 -7.59
CA ASP A 587 -16.09 -33.92 -8.52
C ASP A 587 -16.72 -33.42 -9.84
N LEU A 588 -15.94 -33.51 -10.91
CA LEU A 588 -16.22 -33.05 -12.27
C LEU A 588 -16.35 -34.23 -13.26
N SER A 589 -16.52 -35.46 -12.74
CA SER A 589 -16.65 -36.66 -13.58
C SER A 589 -17.90 -36.62 -14.47
N ASP A 590 -19.01 -36.09 -13.94
CA ASP A 590 -20.21 -35.77 -14.70
C ASP A 590 -20.26 -34.25 -14.98
N PRO A 591 -20.02 -33.80 -16.23
CA PRO A 591 -20.02 -32.38 -16.56
C PRO A 591 -21.40 -31.72 -16.47
N LEU A 592 -22.49 -32.50 -16.42
CA LEU A 592 -23.85 -32.00 -16.24
C LEU A 592 -24.27 -31.94 -14.76
N ALA A 593 -23.49 -32.57 -13.87
CA ALA A 593 -23.78 -32.66 -12.45
C ALA A 593 -22.50 -32.51 -11.60
N PRO A 594 -21.74 -31.41 -11.74
CA PRO A 594 -20.59 -31.14 -10.89
C PRO A 594 -21.03 -31.03 -9.43
N ARG A 595 -20.23 -31.54 -8.50
CA ARG A 595 -20.60 -31.54 -7.08
C ARG A 595 -19.41 -31.30 -6.17
N ARG A 596 -19.59 -30.47 -5.16
CA ARG A 596 -18.61 -30.30 -4.08
C ARG A 596 -18.58 -31.56 -3.21
N ILE A 597 -17.41 -32.19 -3.09
CA ILE A 597 -17.23 -33.41 -2.30
C ILE A 597 -16.48 -33.17 -0.98
N ALA A 598 -15.71 -32.08 -0.90
CA ALA A 598 -15.02 -31.67 0.32
C ALA A 598 -14.66 -30.17 0.31
N GLY A 599 -14.11 -29.70 1.43
CA GLY A 599 -13.46 -28.41 1.51
C GLY A 599 -12.56 -28.30 2.74
N LEU A 600 -11.66 -27.33 2.70
CA LEU A 600 -10.74 -26.99 3.78
C LEU A 600 -10.84 -25.49 4.01
N ALA A 601 -11.35 -25.10 5.18
CA ALA A 601 -11.31 -23.72 5.61
C ALA A 601 -9.86 -23.35 5.98
N THR A 602 -9.39 -22.21 5.48
CA THR A 602 -8.05 -21.68 5.73
C THR A 602 -8.14 -20.41 6.56
N VAL A 603 -7.06 -20.07 7.26
CA VAL A 603 -6.87 -18.71 7.79
C VAL A 603 -6.45 -17.82 6.62
N GLY A 604 -7.29 -16.84 6.26
CA GLY A 604 -7.11 -15.99 5.08
C GLY A 604 -7.92 -16.44 3.87
N ALA A 605 -8.24 -15.50 2.99
CA ALA A 605 -8.96 -15.78 1.75
C ALA A 605 -8.00 -16.37 0.70
N VAL A 606 -8.41 -17.46 0.05
CA VAL A 606 -7.60 -18.15 -0.96
C VAL A 606 -7.93 -17.60 -2.34
N HIS A 607 -6.94 -17.00 -2.99
CA HIS A 607 -7.03 -16.36 -4.32
C HIS A 607 -6.44 -17.22 -5.43
N GLY A 608 -5.49 -18.11 -5.10
CA GLY A 608 -4.84 -18.98 -6.07
C GLY A 608 -4.59 -20.38 -5.55
N VAL A 609 -4.60 -21.36 -6.47
CA VAL A 609 -4.33 -22.78 -6.17
C VAL A 609 -3.48 -23.42 -7.26
N ARG A 610 -2.41 -24.12 -6.86
CA ARG A 610 -1.57 -24.91 -7.77
C ARG A 610 -1.28 -26.29 -7.20
N LEU A 611 -1.31 -27.31 -8.06
CA LEU A 611 -1.12 -28.71 -7.66
C LEU A 611 0.31 -29.19 -7.93
N ALA A 612 0.82 -30.02 -7.02
CA ALA A 612 2.11 -30.71 -7.15
C ALA A 612 1.98 -32.16 -6.67
N GLY A 613 1.48 -33.04 -7.54
CA GLY A 613 1.14 -34.41 -7.14
C GLY A 613 0.07 -34.40 -6.06
N ASP A 614 0.32 -35.08 -4.94
CA ASP A 614 -0.63 -35.17 -3.81
C ASP A 614 -0.67 -33.90 -2.93
N LEU A 615 -0.12 -32.77 -3.39
CA LEU A 615 -0.09 -31.51 -2.65
C LEU A 615 -0.79 -30.40 -3.41
N ALA A 616 -1.43 -29.49 -2.68
CA ALA A 616 -1.85 -28.19 -3.16
C ALA A 616 -1.11 -27.07 -2.43
N TYR A 617 -0.73 -26.06 -3.20
CA TYR A 617 -0.18 -24.80 -2.72
C TYR A 617 -1.25 -23.72 -2.91
N LEU A 618 -1.62 -23.03 -1.84
CA LEU A 618 -2.67 -22.01 -1.83
C LEU A 618 -2.11 -20.63 -1.52
N ALA A 619 -2.44 -19.65 -2.34
CA ALA A 619 -2.18 -18.25 -2.06
C ALA A 619 -3.32 -17.71 -1.19
N ALA A 620 -3.07 -17.62 0.13
CA ALA A 620 -4.06 -17.30 1.15
C ALA A 620 -4.07 -15.81 1.50
N GLY A 621 -3.96 -14.93 0.50
CA GLY A 621 -4.02 -13.49 0.69
C GLY A 621 -2.98 -13.00 1.69
N ASP A 622 -3.39 -12.15 2.63
CA ASP A 622 -2.57 -11.55 3.69
C ASP A 622 -1.94 -12.56 4.65
N GLN A 623 -2.37 -13.82 4.56
CA GLN A 623 -1.89 -14.90 5.40
C GLN A 623 -0.75 -15.70 4.75
N GLY A 624 -0.40 -15.41 3.49
CA GLY A 624 0.75 -15.97 2.78
C GLY A 624 0.46 -17.28 2.05
N LEU A 625 1.43 -18.20 2.04
CA LEU A 625 1.33 -19.50 1.36
C LEU A 625 0.81 -20.58 2.30
N ARG A 626 -0.09 -21.45 1.84
CA ARG A 626 -0.53 -22.67 2.56
C ARG A 626 -0.16 -23.91 1.76
N VAL A 627 0.24 -24.96 2.48
CA VAL A 627 0.56 -26.26 1.89
C VAL A 627 -0.46 -27.28 2.39
N VAL A 628 -1.14 -27.94 1.47
CA VAL A 628 -2.27 -28.83 1.74
C VAL A 628 -1.99 -30.22 1.18
N ASP A 629 -2.27 -31.23 1.98
CA ASP A 629 -2.24 -32.65 1.61
C ASP A 629 -3.57 -33.05 0.95
N LEU A 630 -3.45 -33.66 -0.23
CA LEU A 630 -4.56 -34.12 -1.07
C LEU A 630 -4.57 -35.64 -1.28
N ARG A 631 -3.77 -36.42 -0.54
CA ARG A 631 -3.76 -37.90 -0.64
C ARG A 631 -5.14 -38.52 -0.46
N ASP A 632 -5.96 -37.92 0.40
CA ASP A 632 -7.40 -38.15 0.42
C ASP A 632 -8.13 -36.86 0.03
N PRO A 633 -8.60 -36.72 -1.22
CA PRO A 633 -9.28 -35.52 -1.68
C PRO A 633 -10.64 -35.30 -0.99
N ARG A 634 -11.19 -36.29 -0.28
CA ARG A 634 -12.40 -36.14 0.54
C ARG A 634 -12.10 -35.61 1.93
N ALA A 635 -10.85 -35.59 2.34
CA ALA A 635 -10.37 -35.10 3.63
C ALA A 635 -9.07 -34.30 3.45
N PRO A 636 -9.08 -33.20 2.66
CA PRO A 636 -7.90 -32.36 2.48
C PRO A 636 -7.44 -31.81 3.83
N ARG A 637 -6.13 -31.78 4.05
CA ARG A 637 -5.56 -31.35 5.33
C ARG A 637 -4.44 -30.36 5.14
N GLU A 638 -4.50 -29.25 5.84
CA GLU A 638 -3.34 -28.35 5.92
C GLU A 638 -2.17 -29.09 6.58
N LEU A 639 -1.01 -29.03 5.92
CA LEU A 639 0.25 -29.55 6.43
C LEU A 639 1.07 -28.45 7.09
N ASP A 640 1.11 -27.29 6.45
CA ASP A 640 1.95 -26.18 6.88
C ASP A 640 1.43 -24.84 6.35
N ALA A 641 1.85 -23.77 7.04
CA ALA A 641 1.55 -22.40 6.70
C ALA A 641 2.84 -21.60 6.68
N PHE A 642 3.08 -20.90 5.59
CA PHE A 642 4.25 -20.04 5.42
C PHE A 642 3.78 -18.58 5.32
N PRO A 643 3.89 -17.80 6.41
CA PRO A 643 3.57 -16.38 6.38
C PRO A 643 4.46 -15.69 5.36
N LEU A 644 3.84 -14.95 4.44
CA LEU A 644 4.54 -14.11 3.47
C LEU A 644 4.14 -12.66 3.73
N PRO A 645 5.08 -11.71 3.64
CA PRO A 645 4.72 -10.30 3.68
C PRO A 645 3.92 -9.92 2.43
N GLY A 646 2.74 -9.35 2.64
CA GLY A 646 1.79 -8.96 1.59
C GLY A 646 0.70 -10.01 1.33
N VAL A 647 -0.32 -9.61 0.58
CA VAL A 647 -1.39 -10.41 0.01
C VAL A 647 -0.83 -11.30 -1.09
N SER A 648 -0.89 -12.61 -0.92
CA SER A 648 -0.56 -13.57 -1.98
C SER A 648 -1.75 -13.75 -2.90
N GLU A 649 -1.58 -13.47 -4.20
CA GLU A 649 -2.66 -13.49 -5.20
C GLU A 649 -2.59 -14.73 -6.09
N ARG A 650 -1.45 -14.94 -6.77
CA ARG A 650 -1.22 -16.09 -7.68
C ARG A 650 0.07 -16.83 -7.37
N LEU A 651 0.11 -18.07 -7.86
CA LEU A 651 1.22 -19.00 -7.70
C LEU A 651 1.63 -19.61 -9.03
N ALA A 652 2.92 -19.87 -9.21
CA ALA A 652 3.41 -20.79 -10.23
C ALA A 652 4.41 -21.78 -9.61
N LEU A 653 4.44 -23.01 -10.12
CA LEU A 653 5.34 -24.05 -9.64
C LEU A 653 6.38 -24.40 -10.69
N ARG A 654 7.64 -24.52 -10.28
CA ARG A 654 8.72 -24.95 -11.16
C ARG A 654 9.83 -25.68 -10.42
N SER A 655 10.11 -26.91 -10.80
CA SER A 655 11.33 -27.64 -10.43
C SER A 655 11.65 -27.62 -8.92
N GLY A 656 10.63 -27.71 -8.07
CA GLY A 656 10.78 -27.63 -6.61
C GLY A 656 10.75 -26.22 -6.04
N PHE A 657 10.40 -25.19 -6.82
CA PHE A 657 10.13 -23.83 -6.36
C PHE A 657 8.66 -23.45 -6.55
N ALA A 658 8.09 -22.73 -5.58
CA ALA A 658 6.88 -21.95 -5.71
C ALA A 658 7.25 -20.48 -5.92
N LEU A 659 6.71 -19.90 -6.97
CA LEU A 659 6.77 -18.48 -7.27
C LEU A 659 5.46 -17.87 -6.78
N VAL A 660 5.55 -16.95 -5.84
CA VAL A 660 4.37 -16.28 -5.26
C VAL A 660 4.37 -14.83 -5.70
N ALA A 661 3.28 -14.44 -6.36
CA ALA A 661 2.98 -13.08 -6.71
C ALA A 661 2.15 -12.45 -5.58
N GLY A 662 2.41 -11.19 -5.20
CA GLY A 662 1.66 -10.57 -4.11
C GLY A 662 1.85 -9.07 -3.88
N GLU A 663 1.00 -8.54 -3.00
CA GLU A 663 0.80 -7.12 -2.68
C GLU A 663 1.01 -6.79 -1.19
N HIS A 664 1.98 -5.94 -0.85
CA HIS A 664 1.85 -4.93 0.21
C HIS A 664 1.95 -5.14 1.79
N GLY A 665 2.97 -4.52 2.47
CA GLY A 665 2.98 -3.91 3.85
C GLY A 665 4.39 -3.47 4.39
N GLY A 666 4.63 -2.28 4.99
CA GLY A 666 5.92 -1.86 5.63
C GLY A 666 5.85 -0.68 6.67
N LEU A 667 6.98 -0.15 7.22
CA LEU A 667 7.08 1.10 8.04
C LEU A 667 8.25 2.01 7.56
N LEU A 668 8.09 3.35 7.60
CA LEU A 668 9.11 4.35 7.22
C LEU A 668 9.52 5.15 8.47
N SER A 669 10.82 5.17 8.77
CA SER A 669 11.41 6.05 9.79
C SER A 669 12.45 6.96 9.13
N LEU A 670 12.34 8.28 9.36
CA LEU A 670 13.28 9.29 8.87
C LEU A 670 13.98 9.96 10.05
N ARG A 671 15.32 10.11 9.97
CA ARG A 671 16.13 10.80 10.99
C ARG A 671 16.48 12.21 10.50
N LEU A 672 16.13 13.24 11.27
CA LEU A 672 16.47 14.62 10.97
C LEU A 672 17.96 14.88 11.31
N ALA A 673 18.73 15.43 10.36
CA ALA A 673 20.17 15.69 10.51
C ALA A 673 20.45 17.12 11.02
N PRO A 674 21.56 17.36 11.75
CA PRO A 674 21.91 18.68 12.28
C PRO A 674 22.46 19.61 11.20
N SER A 675 22.15 20.90 11.32
CA SER A 675 22.70 21.99 10.49
C SER A 675 24.07 22.44 11.01
N GLU A 676 25.16 22.23 10.26
CA GLU A 676 26.48 22.80 10.60
C GLU A 676 26.84 23.99 9.67
N PRO A 677 27.45 25.07 10.19
CA PRO A 677 27.83 26.24 9.41
C PRO A 677 29.18 26.02 8.72
N VAL A 678 29.20 25.99 7.38
CA VAL A 678 30.46 25.95 6.62
C VAL A 678 31.17 27.31 6.71
N LYS A 679 32.17 27.41 7.60
CA LYS A 679 33.22 28.44 7.51
C LYS A 679 34.53 27.80 7.06
N ALA A 680 35.03 28.34 5.93
CA ALA A 680 36.41 28.39 5.44
C ALA A 680 36.74 27.57 4.17
N LEU A 681 36.51 28.20 3.03
CA LEU A 681 37.42 28.19 1.87
C LEU A 681 38.27 29.47 2.02
N LEU A 682 39.61 29.47 2.07
CA LEU A 682 40.59 29.45 0.96
C LEU A 682 41.91 30.12 1.50
N PRO A 683 43.12 30.03 0.87
CA PRO A 683 43.33 30.44 -0.54
C PRO A 683 44.41 29.72 -1.40
N TRP A 684 44.00 29.52 -2.65
CA TRP A 684 44.60 29.85 -3.96
C TRP A 684 46.13 29.91 -4.19
N LEU A 685 46.51 29.44 -5.39
CA LEU A 685 47.75 29.57 -6.21
C LEU A 685 48.56 28.27 -6.24
N GLY A 686 48.67 27.56 -7.35
CA GLY A 686 49.21 28.02 -8.63
C GLY A 686 50.39 27.10 -8.96
N ASP A 687 50.35 26.47 -10.14
CA ASP A 687 51.41 25.61 -10.66
C ASP A 687 52.79 26.27 -10.55
N ARG A 688 53.76 25.58 -9.91
CA ARG A 688 55.17 25.57 -10.32
C ARG A 688 55.83 24.25 -9.92
N SER A 689 56.10 23.43 -10.93
CA SER A 689 57.41 22.80 -11.18
C SER A 689 58.28 22.41 -9.99
N SER A 690 58.62 21.11 -9.96
CA SER A 690 59.93 20.56 -9.57
C SER A 690 60.43 20.84 -8.14
N LEU A 691 60.67 19.77 -7.38
CA LEU A 691 62.01 19.33 -6.94
C LEU A 691 61.91 18.42 -5.72
N ARG A 692 62.31 17.16 -5.95
CA ARG A 692 62.97 16.19 -5.05
C ARG A 692 62.25 15.72 -3.79
#